data_AF-A0A4Q1CDT8-F1
#
_entry.id   AF-A0A4Q1CDT8-F1
#
_cell.length_a   1.000
_cell.length_b   1.000
_cell.length_c   1.000
_cell.angle_alpha   90.00
_cell.angle_beta   90.00
_cell.angle_gamma   90.00
#
_symmetry.space_group_name_H-M   'P 1'
#
loop_
_entity.id
_entity.type
_entity.pdbx_description
1 polymer ?
#
loop_
_entity_poly.entity_id
_entity_poly.type
_entity_poly.pdbx_seq_one_letter_code
_entity_poly.pdbx_strand_id
1 'polypeptide(L)'
;MRKLYVTLILVFAFVLSLAAQGTETFTNIPASSSAYATRDWTGDNGLAWQATDARTDQVITSSNKAICIRNGSVTCNNIPNGVGNLSFKHLQVFTGSGSVLEIRINGNLVGTANPTATVATATINNINITGTFNLEIKQITSGLRIVIDDVTWTAASTSPACTEPIAQPTALNLTPATTSMGGSFSAASPVADGYLVVKSTSSSLSSQPLDGTAYTAGQSLGGGTVITTGSSTNFNASGLTAATTYYYFVYAYNNSSCSGGPNYLITSALTASAATTALPACITPTAAPTALGFTATNTSISGSFTAAASANRYLVVRNSVNSLSAAPVNGTTYTTGQSLGGGIVVSYSSATTFTATGLTKNTTYYFFIFSANAECTGEPYYSTQVYIDSKATTNTNGNLPANYYDAANGLSCSSLKTALAGIISTGSTQLTYTPGVWEAHARTDKRRNDANTADIVWDMYSDNPNGAEPYTFTFVTNQCGNYSKEGDCFNREHSFPSSWFADGYPMYSDINHLFPTDGYVNNIRSNYPFGEVASATTTTQNGSKLGTGNNFSYTGIVFEPIDAYKGDFARAQLYMATRYENAVAGWQNNGTANAVLNGTSYQVFDDWHLQLLYKWHVQDPVSQKEIDRNDSVFVIQGNRNPFIDHPEWVSAVWSCTGLLTTTPVTSITNNASDGFRLYPNPVTQSTTTLQLDRAFTSNSTIQVTDLTGRIISNIVLPAGKTIVTLETVNIRKGMYVLKITNKNSISTKTFVVQ
;
A
#
# COMPACT_ATOMS: atom_id res chain seq x y z
N MET A 1 -17.89 12.48 30.82
CA MET A 1 -16.59 13.12 31.17
C MET A 1 -15.50 12.06 31.27
N ARG A 2 -14.62 11.97 30.26
CA ARG A 2 -13.15 11.94 30.38
C ARG A 2 -12.58 11.71 28.99
N LYS A 3 -11.89 12.74 28.51
CA LYS A 3 -11.23 12.84 27.21
C LYS A 3 -10.04 11.88 27.18
N LEU A 4 -9.92 11.08 26.13
CA LEU A 4 -8.70 10.32 25.83
C LEU A 4 -7.93 11.12 24.78
N TYR A 5 -6.84 11.77 25.20
CA TYR A 5 -5.85 12.35 24.30
C TYR A 5 -4.94 11.20 23.83
N VAL A 6 -4.91 10.94 22.53
CA VAL A 6 -3.89 10.09 21.92
C VAL A 6 -2.78 11.02 21.43
N THR A 7 -1.70 11.08 22.21
CA THR A 7 -0.48 11.80 21.87
C THR A 7 0.27 10.98 20.82
N LEU A 8 0.26 11.45 19.57
CA LEU A 8 1.05 10.91 18.47
C LEU A 8 2.53 11.27 18.73
N ILE A 9 3.33 10.33 19.21
CA ILE A 9 4.78 10.51 19.31
C ILE A 9 5.35 10.24 17.92
N LEU A 10 5.63 11.32 17.17
CA LEU A 10 6.54 11.26 16.03
C LEU A 10 7.90 10.77 16.53
N VAL A 11 8.34 9.61 16.07
CA VAL A 11 9.76 9.24 16.14
C VAL A 11 10.47 10.03 15.05
N PHE A 12 10.86 11.27 15.38
CA PHE A 12 12.04 11.84 14.76
C PHE A 12 13.20 10.92 15.18
N ALA A 13 13.80 10.21 14.23
CA ALA A 13 15.21 9.87 14.38
C ALA A 13 15.94 11.23 14.34
N PHE A 14 16.01 11.87 15.50
CA PHE A 14 16.88 13.00 15.72
C PHE A 14 18.29 12.44 15.66
N VAL A 15 18.85 12.34 14.45
CA VAL A 15 20.28 12.52 14.32
C VAL A 15 20.47 13.97 14.75
N LEU A 16 20.71 14.18 16.04
CA LEU A 16 21.36 15.39 16.50
C LEU A 16 22.67 15.40 15.70
N SER A 17 22.71 16.11 14.58
CA SER A 17 23.96 16.60 14.04
C SER A 17 24.48 17.54 15.13
N LEU A 18 25.28 17.00 16.04
CA LEU A 18 26.16 17.82 16.87
C LEU A 18 26.88 18.72 15.86
N ALA A 19 26.59 20.03 15.92
CA ALA A 19 27.19 20.99 15.01
C ALA A 19 28.70 20.75 15.00
N ALA A 20 29.30 20.65 13.81
CA ALA A 20 30.74 20.49 13.67
C ALA A 20 31.41 21.63 14.45
N GLN A 21 32.31 21.28 15.37
CA GLN A 21 33.14 22.24 16.10
C GLN A 21 34.17 22.87 15.15
N GLY A 22 34.64 22.11 14.16
CA GLY A 22 35.49 22.61 13.10
C GLY A 22 35.39 21.78 11.83
N THR A 23 35.76 22.42 10.72
CA THR A 23 35.72 21.87 9.36
C THR A 23 36.98 22.26 8.59
N GLU A 24 37.40 21.44 7.64
CA GLU A 24 38.40 21.74 6.61
C GLU A 24 37.85 21.31 5.25
N THR A 25 37.65 22.27 4.35
CA THR A 25 37.07 22.03 3.01
C THR A 25 38.11 21.91 1.90
N PHE A 26 39.41 22.04 2.21
CA PHE A 26 40.52 21.97 1.25
C PHE A 26 40.46 23.04 0.13
N THR A 27 39.57 24.03 0.23
CA THR A 27 39.42 25.12 -0.74
C THR A 27 40.68 25.97 -0.92
N ASN A 28 41.53 26.02 0.11
CA ASN A 28 42.78 26.77 0.15
C ASN A 28 44.04 25.97 -0.25
N ILE A 29 43.93 24.72 -0.71
CA ILE A 29 45.11 23.95 -1.15
C ILE A 29 45.83 24.63 -2.34
N PRO A 30 47.13 24.35 -2.54
CA PRO A 30 47.93 24.94 -3.63
C PRO A 30 47.36 24.66 -5.03
N ALA A 31 47.88 25.37 -6.02
CA ALA A 31 47.48 25.21 -7.42
C ALA A 31 47.55 23.74 -7.88
N SER A 32 46.69 23.40 -8.84
CA SER A 32 46.58 22.06 -9.41
C SER A 32 47.94 21.57 -9.92
N SER A 33 48.35 20.38 -9.44
CA SER A 33 49.62 19.77 -9.78
C SER A 33 49.51 18.25 -9.70
N SER A 34 49.93 17.56 -10.76
CA SER A 34 50.02 16.10 -10.83
C SER A 34 51.29 15.53 -10.19
N ALA A 35 52.26 16.37 -9.84
CA ALA A 35 53.49 15.96 -9.16
C ALA A 35 53.23 15.64 -7.67
N TYR A 36 53.82 14.55 -7.20
CA TYR A 36 53.83 14.19 -5.78
C TYR A 36 54.87 15.01 -5.03
N ALA A 37 54.43 15.77 -4.04
CA ALA A 37 55.28 16.57 -3.17
C ALA A 37 54.63 16.72 -1.79
N THR A 38 55.36 17.31 -0.86
CA THR A 38 54.75 17.88 0.36
C THR A 38 53.96 19.13 -0.03
N ARG A 39 52.73 19.22 0.47
CA ARG A 39 51.80 20.33 0.23
C ARG A 39 51.44 20.95 1.56
N ASP A 40 51.72 22.23 1.72
CA ASP A 40 51.34 23.00 2.91
C ASP A 40 50.29 24.04 2.51
N TRP A 41 49.28 24.23 3.36
CA TRP A 41 48.29 25.29 3.19
C TRP A 41 47.72 25.73 4.54
N THR A 42 47.11 26.91 4.55
CA THR A 42 46.26 27.36 5.65
C THR A 42 44.82 27.01 5.31
N GLY A 43 44.20 26.19 6.13
CA GLY A 43 42.82 25.75 6.00
C GLY A 43 41.81 26.88 6.05
N ASP A 44 40.57 26.63 5.65
CA ASP A 44 39.47 27.59 5.83
C ASP A 44 39.06 27.75 7.30
N ASN A 45 39.45 26.80 8.16
CA ASN A 45 39.49 26.92 9.62
C ASN A 45 40.63 27.81 10.16
N GLY A 46 41.54 28.31 9.32
CA GLY A 46 42.68 29.11 9.73
C GLY A 46 43.86 28.32 10.35
N LEU A 47 43.82 26.99 10.35
CA LEU A 47 44.88 26.13 10.87
C LEU A 47 45.88 25.76 9.77
N ALA A 48 47.10 25.37 10.16
CA ALA A 48 48.14 24.93 9.23
C ALA A 48 48.00 23.42 8.94
N TRP A 49 47.80 23.10 7.67
CA TRP A 49 47.66 21.74 7.18
C TRP A 49 48.84 21.36 6.29
N GLN A 50 49.22 20.09 6.34
CA GLN A 50 50.26 19.51 5.49
C GLN A 50 49.79 18.17 4.92
N ALA A 51 50.12 17.89 3.66
CA ALA A 51 49.96 16.58 3.06
C ALA A 51 51.27 16.11 2.40
N THR A 52 51.73 14.91 2.73
CA THR A 52 52.96 14.32 2.17
C THR A 52 52.65 13.33 1.05
N ASP A 53 53.59 13.14 0.11
CA ASP A 53 53.40 12.32 -1.10
C ASP A 53 52.04 12.58 -1.76
N ALA A 54 51.74 13.87 -1.99
CA ALA A 54 50.41 14.36 -2.35
C ALA A 54 50.38 15.16 -3.67
N ARG A 55 49.25 15.06 -4.37
CA ARG A 55 48.90 15.79 -5.60
C ARG A 55 47.58 16.57 -5.39
N THR A 56 47.38 17.65 -6.15
CA THR A 56 46.29 18.64 -5.98
C THR A 56 45.40 18.79 -7.22
N ASP A 57 45.52 17.87 -8.19
CA ASP A 57 44.79 17.87 -9.46
C ASP A 57 43.62 16.87 -9.51
N GLN A 58 43.29 16.23 -8.38
CA GLN A 58 42.15 15.32 -8.26
C GLN A 58 40.99 16.02 -7.55
N VAL A 59 39.78 15.53 -7.78
CA VAL A 59 38.54 16.09 -7.23
C VAL A 59 37.66 14.96 -6.68
N ILE A 60 36.84 15.27 -5.67
CA ILE A 60 35.84 14.32 -5.14
C ILE A 60 34.42 14.62 -5.64
N THR A 61 34.15 15.88 -6.00
CA THR A 61 32.94 16.36 -6.70
C THR A 61 33.34 17.36 -7.78
N SER A 62 32.51 17.56 -8.80
CA SER A 62 32.84 18.24 -10.08
C SER A 62 33.27 19.72 -9.99
N SER A 63 33.44 20.28 -8.80
CA SER A 63 33.92 21.66 -8.59
C SER A 63 34.71 21.89 -7.30
N ASN A 64 34.99 20.86 -6.48
CA ASN A 64 35.74 21.05 -5.22
C ASN A 64 37.22 20.64 -5.36
N LYS A 65 38.10 21.43 -4.74
CA LYS A 65 39.51 21.06 -4.59
C LYS A 65 39.62 19.96 -3.54
N ALA A 66 40.39 18.92 -3.81
CA ALA A 66 40.64 17.85 -2.86
C ALA A 66 42.11 17.46 -2.87
N ILE A 67 42.60 16.93 -1.75
CA ILE A 67 43.98 16.47 -1.65
C ILE A 67 44.05 14.98 -1.98
N CYS A 68 44.97 14.57 -2.85
CA CYS A 68 45.16 13.16 -3.17
C CYS A 68 46.52 12.67 -2.69
N ILE A 69 46.52 11.75 -1.72
CA ILE A 69 47.73 11.14 -1.15
C ILE A 69 48.01 9.77 -1.77
N ARG A 70 49.29 9.38 -1.82
CA ARG A 70 49.70 8.04 -2.30
C ARG A 70 50.31 7.15 -1.22
N ASN A 71 51.44 7.53 -0.62
CA ASN A 71 52.05 6.82 0.50
C ASN A 71 52.24 7.72 1.74
N GLY A 72 51.65 8.92 1.72
CA GLY A 72 51.81 9.91 2.76
C GLY A 72 50.60 10.03 3.67
N SER A 73 50.55 11.15 4.37
CA SER A 73 49.47 11.49 5.30
C SER A 73 49.02 12.93 5.13
N VAL A 74 47.79 13.20 5.54
CA VAL A 74 47.25 14.55 5.76
C VAL A 74 47.31 14.83 7.25
N THR A 75 47.94 15.93 7.64
CA THR A 75 48.17 16.30 9.05
C THR A 75 47.75 17.73 9.35
N CYS A 76 47.20 17.95 10.53
CA CYS A 76 46.96 19.28 11.10
C CYS A 76 47.30 19.25 12.59
N ASN A 77 48.16 20.18 13.02
CA ASN A 77 48.65 20.22 14.40
C ASN A 77 48.02 21.38 15.17
N ASN A 78 47.97 21.23 16.49
CA ASN A 78 47.48 22.23 17.44
C ASN A 78 45.99 22.61 17.25
N ILE A 79 45.13 21.66 16.90
CA ILE A 79 43.69 21.88 16.78
C ILE A 79 43.10 22.10 18.19
N PRO A 80 42.46 23.26 18.47
CA PRO A 80 41.98 23.58 19.81
C PRO A 80 40.66 22.85 20.15
N ASN A 81 40.27 22.89 21.44
CA ASN A 81 38.94 22.51 21.95
C ASN A 81 38.53 21.02 21.87
N GLY A 82 39.48 20.12 21.61
CA GLY A 82 39.29 18.67 21.64
C GLY A 82 38.49 18.11 20.46
N VAL A 83 38.37 16.78 20.41
CA VAL A 83 37.65 16.06 19.36
C VAL A 83 36.77 14.96 19.94
N GLY A 84 35.48 14.96 19.59
CA GLY A 84 34.51 13.93 19.95
C GLY A 84 34.35 12.89 18.86
N ASN A 85 33.91 13.32 17.68
CA ASN A 85 33.80 12.50 16.47
C ASN A 85 34.56 13.19 15.34
N LEU A 86 35.06 12.43 14.37
CA LEU A 86 35.71 12.91 13.15
C LEU A 86 35.06 12.26 11.94
N SER A 87 34.80 13.02 10.89
CA SER A 87 34.41 12.48 9.59
C SER A 87 35.12 13.17 8.44
N PHE A 88 35.26 12.48 7.32
CA PHE A 88 35.83 13.02 6.08
C PHE A 88 35.34 12.23 4.88
N LYS A 89 35.27 12.87 3.71
CA LYS A 89 34.98 12.18 2.45
C LYS A 89 36.26 11.59 1.88
N HIS A 90 36.11 10.45 1.22
CA HIS A 90 37.20 9.79 0.52
C HIS A 90 36.76 9.19 -0.81
N LEU A 91 37.71 9.09 -1.74
CA LEU A 91 37.57 8.38 -3.00
C LEU A 91 38.92 7.76 -3.38
N GLN A 92 38.93 6.46 -3.62
CA GLN A 92 40.06 5.80 -4.26
C GLN A 92 39.98 6.03 -5.76
N VAL A 93 40.99 6.69 -6.32
CA VAL A 93 41.11 6.93 -7.77
C VAL A 93 42.14 5.98 -8.39
N PHE A 94 41.97 5.73 -9.69
CA PHE A 94 42.73 4.73 -10.48
C PHE A 94 42.49 3.27 -10.07
N THR A 95 43.00 2.33 -10.88
CA THR A 95 42.84 0.89 -10.66
C THR A 95 43.56 0.40 -9.40
N GLY A 96 42.86 -0.36 -8.55
CA GLY A 96 43.35 -0.96 -7.30
C GLY A 96 42.20 -1.29 -6.35
N SER A 97 42.44 -1.98 -5.25
CA SER A 97 41.44 -2.23 -4.19
C SER A 97 42.11 -2.47 -2.84
N GLY A 98 41.40 -2.24 -1.74
CA GLY A 98 41.87 -2.58 -0.39
C GLY A 98 42.80 -1.54 0.23
N SER A 99 42.67 -0.27 -0.13
CA SER A 99 43.32 0.81 0.61
C SER A 99 42.80 0.88 2.04
N VAL A 100 43.70 1.17 2.98
CA VAL A 100 43.37 1.46 4.36
C VAL A 100 44.01 2.79 4.75
N LEU A 101 43.19 3.69 5.30
CA LEU A 101 43.62 4.89 6.00
C LEU A 101 43.59 4.63 7.50
N GLU A 102 44.66 4.97 8.20
CA GLU A 102 44.68 5.05 9.65
C GLU A 102 44.41 6.49 10.09
N ILE A 103 43.49 6.66 11.03
CA ILE A 103 43.18 7.94 11.65
C ILE A 103 43.87 7.93 13.01
N ARG A 104 44.82 8.85 13.20
CA ARG A 104 45.54 9.03 14.46
C ARG A 104 45.27 10.39 15.08
N ILE A 105 45.13 10.41 16.40
CA ILE A 105 45.07 11.62 17.20
C ILE A 105 46.22 11.61 18.21
N ASN A 106 47.03 12.66 18.23
CA ASN A 106 48.24 12.76 19.04
C ASN A 106 49.20 11.56 18.85
N GLY A 107 49.24 11.00 17.64
CA GLY A 107 50.06 9.83 17.28
C GLY A 107 49.43 8.46 17.61
N ASN A 108 48.33 8.41 18.36
CA ASN A 108 47.63 7.17 18.69
C ASN A 108 46.56 6.84 17.64
N LEU A 109 46.47 5.56 17.23
CA LEU A 109 45.42 5.09 16.32
C LEU A 109 44.05 5.13 17.00
N VAL A 110 43.09 5.87 16.42
CA VAL A 110 41.71 5.99 16.93
C VAL A 110 40.66 5.38 16.01
N GLY A 111 41.04 5.03 14.78
CA GLY A 111 40.14 4.39 13.82
C GLY A 111 40.80 4.12 12.48
N THR A 112 40.10 3.39 11.62
CA THR A 112 40.52 3.14 10.24
C THR A 112 39.38 3.44 9.27
N ALA A 113 39.72 3.79 8.03
CA ALA A 113 38.76 3.91 6.93
C ALA A 113 39.26 3.09 5.74
N ASN A 114 38.33 2.50 4.99
CA ASN A 114 38.62 1.70 3.81
C ASN A 114 38.11 2.43 2.56
N PRO A 115 38.95 3.24 1.88
CA PRO A 115 38.50 3.99 0.72
C PRO A 115 37.92 3.11 -0.41
N THR A 116 36.91 3.65 -1.07
CA THR A 116 36.11 2.99 -2.10
C THR A 116 36.28 3.65 -3.46
N ALA A 117 35.94 2.94 -4.54
CA ALA A 117 35.95 3.47 -5.92
C ALA A 117 34.82 4.48 -6.20
N THR A 118 33.87 4.61 -5.28
CA THR A 118 32.83 5.66 -5.25
C THR A 118 33.07 6.57 -4.06
N VAL A 119 32.57 7.81 -4.13
CA VAL A 119 32.66 8.76 -3.01
C VAL A 119 31.90 8.20 -1.80
N ALA A 120 32.54 8.16 -0.65
CA ALA A 120 31.93 7.79 0.62
C ALA A 120 32.49 8.65 1.76
N THR A 121 31.77 8.67 2.87
CA THR A 121 32.18 9.37 4.09
C THR A 121 32.65 8.35 5.13
N ALA A 122 33.85 8.51 5.63
CA ALA A 122 34.32 7.80 6.82
C ALA A 122 33.93 8.58 8.07
N THR A 123 33.46 7.88 9.10
CA THR A 123 33.12 8.46 10.40
C THR A 123 33.78 7.66 11.51
N ILE A 124 34.60 8.32 12.31
CA ILE A 124 35.20 7.79 13.53
C ILE A 124 34.52 8.46 14.72
N ASN A 125 33.69 7.68 15.41
CA ASN A 125 32.95 8.17 16.59
C ASN A 125 33.73 7.89 17.88
N ASN A 126 33.36 8.61 18.94
CA ASN A 126 33.82 8.37 20.31
C ASN A 126 35.34 8.52 20.54
N ILE A 127 35.99 9.43 19.81
CA ILE A 127 37.40 9.80 20.02
C ILE A 127 37.57 10.46 21.39
N ASN A 128 36.72 11.44 21.71
CA ASN A 128 36.60 12.13 23.02
C ASN A 128 37.93 12.56 23.68
N ILE A 129 38.87 13.10 22.89
CA ILE A 129 40.13 13.66 23.41
C ILE A 129 39.91 15.13 23.73
N THR A 130 40.11 15.52 24.99
CA THR A 130 39.96 16.91 25.45
C THR A 130 41.24 17.73 25.21
N GLY A 131 41.11 19.06 25.16
CA GLY A 131 42.23 19.97 24.96
C GLY A 131 42.76 19.99 23.53
N THR A 132 43.94 20.58 23.33
CA THR A 132 44.54 20.70 22.00
C THR A 132 45.00 19.33 21.48
N PHE A 133 44.76 19.05 20.20
CA PHE A 133 45.14 17.78 19.59
C PHE A 133 45.78 17.93 18.19
N ASN A 134 46.47 16.88 17.75
CA ASN A 134 47.07 16.74 16.43
C ASN A 134 46.35 15.63 15.65
N LEU A 135 45.92 15.89 14.43
CA LEU A 135 45.29 14.94 13.53
C LEU A 135 46.29 14.43 12.49
N GLU A 136 46.29 13.11 12.24
CA GLU A 136 46.94 12.49 11.08
C GLU A 136 45.98 11.48 10.42
N ILE A 137 45.72 11.65 9.13
CA ILE A 137 45.06 10.66 8.27
C ILE A 137 46.13 10.06 7.36
N LYS A 138 46.57 8.84 7.66
CA LYS A 138 47.73 8.20 7.02
C LYS A 138 47.29 7.06 6.11
N GLN A 139 47.78 7.08 4.87
CA GLN A 139 47.69 5.91 4.01
C GLN A 139 48.73 4.86 4.44
N ILE A 140 48.27 3.66 4.75
CA ILE A 140 49.16 2.52 5.03
C ILE A 140 49.27 1.50 3.90
N THR A 141 48.33 1.51 2.95
CA THR A 141 48.44 0.68 1.75
C THR A 141 49.25 1.42 0.68
N SER A 142 50.48 0.96 0.43
CA SER A 142 51.39 1.61 -0.52
C SER A 142 50.87 1.59 -1.96
N GLY A 143 51.09 2.69 -2.68
CA GLY A 143 50.89 2.79 -4.13
C GLY A 143 49.46 3.10 -4.58
N LEU A 144 48.46 3.06 -3.70
CA LEU A 144 47.08 3.46 -4.01
C LEU A 144 46.92 4.99 -3.92
N ARG A 145 45.92 5.58 -4.57
CA ARG A 145 45.71 7.05 -4.59
C ARG A 145 44.37 7.39 -3.97
N ILE A 146 44.39 8.04 -2.83
CA ILE A 146 43.17 8.38 -2.09
C ILE A 146 42.98 9.87 -2.08
N VAL A 147 41.87 10.30 -2.65
CA VAL A 147 41.37 11.66 -2.58
C VAL A 147 40.65 11.80 -1.24
N ILE A 148 40.97 12.84 -0.47
CA ILE A 148 40.38 13.18 0.82
C ILE A 148 39.84 14.60 0.71
N ASP A 149 38.65 14.81 1.27
CA ASP A 149 37.96 16.10 1.28
C ASP A 149 37.02 16.23 2.49
N ASP A 150 36.54 17.44 2.77
CA ASP A 150 35.50 17.74 3.78
C ASP A 150 35.74 17.09 5.15
N VAL A 151 36.89 17.39 5.79
CA VAL A 151 37.16 16.90 7.14
C VAL A 151 36.35 17.71 8.15
N THR A 152 35.58 17.06 9.02
CA THR A 152 34.76 17.71 10.05
C THR A 152 34.92 17.01 11.39
N TRP A 153 34.95 17.75 12.50
CA TRP A 153 34.98 17.17 13.85
C TRP A 153 34.02 17.85 14.81
N THR A 154 33.58 17.12 15.83
CA THR A 154 32.75 17.64 16.93
C THR A 154 33.59 17.88 18.18
N ALA A 155 33.07 18.63 19.15
CA ALA A 155 33.70 18.78 20.46
C ALA A 155 33.81 17.43 21.20
N ALA A 156 34.83 17.26 22.02
CA ALA A 156 34.98 16.10 22.90
C ALA A 156 33.84 16.04 23.91
N SER A 157 33.21 14.87 24.08
CA SER A 157 32.28 14.67 25.19
C SER A 157 33.05 14.54 26.50
N THR A 158 32.55 15.15 27.58
CA THR A 158 33.14 15.04 28.91
C THR A 158 32.74 13.75 29.64
N SER A 159 32.02 12.84 28.97
CA SER A 159 31.47 11.62 29.57
C SER A 159 32.36 10.43 29.22
N PRO A 160 32.80 9.62 30.20
CA PRO A 160 33.66 8.46 29.95
C PRO A 160 33.00 7.47 29.00
N ALA A 161 33.79 6.65 28.28
CA ALA A 161 33.22 5.61 27.41
C ALA A 161 32.44 4.58 28.24
N CYS A 162 31.33 4.06 27.71
CA CYS A 162 30.58 3.01 28.39
C CYS A 162 31.42 1.75 28.48
N THR A 163 31.53 1.19 29.68
CA THR A 163 32.21 -0.09 29.93
C THR A 163 31.18 -1.21 30.07
N GLU A 164 31.53 -2.43 29.66
CA GLU A 164 30.70 -3.61 29.90
C GLU A 164 30.33 -3.72 31.40
N PRO A 165 29.09 -4.12 31.74
CA PRO A 165 28.80 -4.60 33.08
C PRO A 165 29.69 -5.77 33.45
N ILE A 166 30.13 -5.85 34.71
CA ILE A 166 31.02 -6.92 35.17
C ILE A 166 30.29 -8.24 35.51
N ALA A 167 28.95 -8.24 35.46
CA ALA A 167 28.12 -9.39 35.76
C ALA A 167 26.82 -9.38 34.94
N GLN A 168 26.34 -10.57 34.59
CA GLN A 168 24.98 -10.76 34.07
C GLN A 168 23.95 -10.72 35.20
N PRO A 169 22.65 -10.53 34.90
CA PRO A 169 21.61 -10.85 35.86
C PRO A 169 21.64 -12.34 36.23
N THR A 170 20.91 -12.69 37.29
CA THR A 170 20.82 -14.08 37.78
C THR A 170 19.37 -14.51 37.99
N ALA A 171 19.13 -15.81 38.24
CA ALA A 171 17.83 -16.35 38.64
C ALA A 171 16.65 -15.99 37.69
N LEU A 172 16.77 -16.31 36.39
CA LEU A 172 15.68 -16.14 35.43
C LEU A 172 14.56 -17.17 35.68
N ASN A 173 13.44 -16.70 36.21
CA ASN A 173 12.23 -17.47 36.43
C ASN A 173 11.23 -17.20 35.30
N LEU A 174 10.68 -18.26 34.72
CA LEU A 174 9.68 -18.18 33.66
C LEU A 174 8.33 -18.70 34.18
N THR A 175 7.26 -18.00 33.84
CA THR A 175 5.88 -18.36 34.19
C THR A 175 5.09 -18.56 32.89
N PRO A 176 5.03 -19.81 32.37
CA PRO A 176 4.36 -20.09 31.12
C PRO A 176 2.84 -19.98 31.24
N ALA A 177 2.22 -19.45 30.18
CA ALA A 177 0.79 -19.55 29.91
C ALA A 177 0.60 -20.11 28.49
N THR A 178 -0.65 -20.19 28.04
CA THR A 178 -0.98 -20.85 26.77
C THR A 178 -0.41 -20.12 25.56
N THR A 179 -0.47 -18.78 25.57
CA THR A 179 0.00 -17.92 24.46
C THR A 179 0.90 -16.79 24.94
N SER A 180 1.41 -16.89 26.16
CA SER A 180 2.32 -15.90 26.74
C SER A 180 3.31 -16.54 27.70
N MET A 181 4.37 -15.80 28.02
CA MET A 181 5.35 -16.17 29.02
C MET A 181 5.72 -14.94 29.83
N GLY A 182 5.41 -14.96 31.12
CA GLY A 182 5.97 -14.02 32.08
C GLY A 182 7.40 -14.41 32.41
N GLY A 183 8.27 -13.43 32.64
CA GLY A 183 9.62 -13.68 33.11
C GLY A 183 10.05 -12.66 34.15
N SER A 184 10.86 -13.11 35.11
CA SER A 184 11.52 -12.26 36.09
C SER A 184 12.93 -12.75 36.35
N PHE A 185 13.85 -11.84 36.65
CA PHE A 185 15.22 -12.19 37.02
C PHE A 185 15.72 -11.27 38.15
N SER A 186 16.82 -11.65 38.79
CA SER A 186 17.53 -10.80 39.74
C SER A 186 18.54 -9.93 39.00
N ALA A 187 18.58 -8.65 39.35
CA ALA A 187 19.53 -7.69 38.77
C ALA A 187 20.99 -8.17 38.93
N ALA A 188 21.85 -7.75 38.00
CA ALA A 188 23.29 -7.93 38.13
C ALA A 188 23.81 -7.23 39.40
N SER A 189 24.93 -7.71 39.94
CA SER A 189 25.62 -7.08 41.06
C SER A 189 27.10 -6.87 40.69
N PRO A 190 27.58 -5.62 40.59
CA PRO A 190 26.85 -4.34 40.66
C PRO A 190 25.73 -4.21 39.61
N VAL A 191 24.75 -3.36 39.90
CA VAL A 191 23.58 -3.14 39.03
C VAL A 191 24.02 -2.52 37.71
N ALA A 192 23.64 -3.15 36.59
CA ALA A 192 23.81 -2.61 35.25
C ALA A 192 22.74 -1.54 34.95
N ASP A 193 22.99 -0.66 33.98
CA ASP A 193 22.02 0.38 33.60
C ASP A 193 20.75 -0.20 32.96
N GLY A 194 20.86 -1.35 32.29
CA GLY A 194 19.72 -2.03 31.72
C GLY A 194 20.00 -3.47 31.28
N TYR A 195 18.94 -4.11 30.80
CA TYR A 195 18.93 -5.48 30.33
C TYR A 195 18.22 -5.58 28.98
N LEU A 196 18.81 -6.34 28.06
CA LEU A 196 18.19 -6.71 26.79
C LEU A 196 17.67 -8.15 26.89
N VAL A 197 16.37 -8.35 26.70
CA VAL A 197 15.73 -9.67 26.75
C VAL A 197 15.38 -10.11 25.33
N VAL A 198 15.88 -11.27 24.92
CA VAL A 198 15.65 -11.86 23.60
C VAL A 198 14.96 -13.21 23.76
N LYS A 199 13.90 -13.45 23.00
CA LYS A 199 13.19 -14.74 22.92
C LYS A 199 13.55 -15.45 21.62
N SER A 200 13.82 -16.74 21.64
CA SER A 200 13.96 -17.58 20.45
C SER A 200 13.27 -18.93 20.63
N THR A 201 12.96 -19.61 19.53
CA THR A 201 12.59 -21.04 19.53
C THR A 201 13.81 -21.95 19.44
N SER A 202 15.01 -21.38 19.26
CA SER A 202 16.29 -22.08 19.27
C SER A 202 17.00 -21.92 20.62
N SER A 203 17.72 -22.95 21.06
CA SER A 203 18.54 -22.92 22.28
C SER A 203 19.79 -22.03 22.17
N SER A 204 20.04 -21.45 21.01
CA SER A 204 21.17 -20.56 20.75
C SER A 204 20.80 -19.46 19.75
N LEU A 205 21.40 -18.28 19.92
CA LEU A 205 21.34 -17.19 18.94
C LEU A 205 22.49 -17.33 17.92
N SER A 206 22.20 -17.02 16.66
CA SER A 206 23.19 -17.00 15.57
C SER A 206 24.07 -15.73 15.54
N SER A 207 23.66 -14.68 16.26
CA SER A 207 24.44 -13.46 16.46
C SER A 207 24.18 -12.88 17.86
N GLN A 208 25.18 -12.21 18.41
CA GLN A 208 25.12 -11.52 19.70
C GLN A 208 24.70 -10.05 19.52
N PRO A 209 24.19 -9.37 20.58
CA PRO A 209 24.01 -7.92 20.50
C PRO A 209 25.35 -7.23 20.24
N LEU A 210 25.30 -6.09 19.54
CA LEU A 210 26.46 -5.31 19.13
C LEU A 210 26.53 -4.03 19.96
N ASP A 211 27.71 -3.72 20.49
CA ASP A 211 27.94 -2.49 21.25
C ASP A 211 27.66 -1.24 20.42
N GLY A 212 27.14 -0.20 21.08
CA GLY A 212 26.69 1.04 20.45
C GLY A 212 25.39 0.91 19.66
N THR A 213 24.81 -0.30 19.54
CA THR A 213 23.54 -0.51 18.84
C THR A 213 22.39 -0.55 19.83
N ALA A 214 21.48 0.41 19.75
CA ALA A 214 20.24 0.39 20.52
C ALA A 214 19.21 -0.53 19.86
N TYR A 215 18.73 -1.53 20.62
CA TYR A 215 17.69 -2.45 20.17
C TYR A 215 16.31 -2.04 20.69
N THR A 216 15.25 -2.27 19.91
CA THR A 216 13.87 -2.02 20.33
C THR A 216 13.04 -3.30 20.40
N ALA A 217 12.00 -3.33 21.24
CA ALA A 217 11.07 -4.45 21.31
C ALA A 217 10.49 -4.79 19.91
N GLY A 218 10.43 -6.07 19.58
CA GLY A 218 10.02 -6.58 18.26
C GLY A 218 11.16 -6.72 17.24
N GLN A 219 12.34 -6.12 17.47
CA GLN A 219 13.47 -6.24 16.56
C GLN A 219 14.04 -7.67 16.53
N SER A 220 14.49 -8.13 15.36
CA SER A 220 15.15 -9.43 15.21
C SER A 220 16.62 -9.36 15.66
N LEU A 221 17.10 -10.41 16.34
CA LEU A 221 18.49 -10.55 16.77
C LEU A 221 18.88 -12.02 16.80
N GLY A 222 19.81 -12.43 15.94
CA GLY A 222 20.38 -13.79 15.95
C GLY A 222 19.37 -14.92 15.76
N GLY A 223 18.25 -14.70 15.06
CA GLY A 223 17.16 -15.67 14.93
C GLY A 223 16.21 -15.70 16.15
N GLY A 224 16.38 -14.77 17.09
CA GLY A 224 15.41 -14.43 18.13
C GLY A 224 14.75 -13.08 17.88
N THR A 225 13.86 -12.70 18.80
CA THR A 225 13.14 -11.43 18.81
C THR A 225 13.32 -10.75 20.16
N VAL A 226 13.66 -9.46 20.14
CA VAL A 226 13.79 -8.63 21.34
C VAL A 226 12.41 -8.46 21.97
N ILE A 227 12.28 -8.80 23.25
CA ILE A 227 11.05 -8.65 24.03
C ILE A 227 11.01 -7.30 24.73
N THR A 228 12.10 -6.93 25.39
CA THR A 228 12.21 -5.66 26.10
C THR A 228 13.66 -5.24 26.25
N THR A 229 13.87 -3.95 26.45
CA THR A 229 15.13 -3.35 26.84
C THR A 229 14.89 -2.30 27.92
N GLY A 230 15.77 -2.20 28.92
CA GLY A 230 15.68 -1.20 29.98
C GLY A 230 16.04 -1.76 31.36
N SER A 231 15.82 -0.97 32.42
CA SER A 231 16.19 -1.34 33.79
C SER A 231 15.21 -2.29 34.49
N SER A 232 14.07 -2.61 33.86
CA SER A 232 13.09 -3.54 34.44
C SER A 232 13.63 -4.97 34.48
N THR A 233 13.44 -5.63 35.61
CA THR A 233 13.79 -7.04 35.82
C THR A 233 12.61 -7.99 35.57
N ASN A 234 11.54 -7.48 34.96
CA ASN A 234 10.33 -8.23 34.64
C ASN A 234 9.96 -8.02 33.17
N PHE A 235 9.45 -9.05 32.53
CA PHE A 235 8.95 -8.97 31.16
C PHE A 235 7.73 -9.87 30.95
N ASN A 236 6.98 -9.57 29.89
CA ASN A 236 5.93 -10.45 29.39
C ASN A 236 6.07 -10.57 27.88
N ALA A 237 6.18 -11.80 27.40
CA ALA A 237 6.11 -12.11 25.97
C ALA A 237 4.71 -12.64 25.66
N SER A 238 4.01 -12.04 24.69
CA SER A 238 2.68 -12.46 24.24
C SER A 238 2.73 -13.00 22.80
N GLY A 239 1.60 -13.53 22.32
CA GLY A 239 1.48 -14.06 20.95
C GLY A 239 2.33 -15.30 20.70
N LEU A 240 2.57 -16.11 21.73
CA LEU A 240 3.33 -17.35 21.64
C LEU A 240 2.46 -18.51 21.16
N THR A 241 3.08 -19.46 20.46
CA THR A 241 2.42 -20.71 20.07
C THR A 241 2.30 -21.62 21.29
N ALA A 242 1.12 -22.18 21.54
CA ALA A 242 0.88 -23.12 22.63
C ALA A 242 1.75 -24.38 22.50
N ALA A 243 1.99 -25.07 23.63
CA ALA A 243 2.84 -26.27 23.71
C ALA A 243 4.24 -26.14 23.03
N THR A 244 4.76 -24.92 22.90
CA THR A 244 6.05 -24.64 22.24
C THR A 244 7.10 -24.21 23.26
N THR A 245 8.29 -24.80 23.18
CA THR A 245 9.44 -24.40 23.98
C THR A 245 10.05 -23.12 23.44
N TYR A 246 10.21 -22.13 24.32
CA TYR A 246 10.94 -20.90 24.03
C TYR A 246 12.15 -20.77 24.95
N TYR A 247 13.22 -20.24 24.40
CA TYR A 247 14.48 -19.92 25.07
C TYR A 247 14.59 -18.40 25.20
N TYR A 248 15.02 -17.95 26.37
CA TYR A 248 15.21 -16.55 26.69
C TYR A 248 16.68 -16.29 27.00
N PHE A 249 17.19 -15.17 26.48
CA PHE A 249 18.55 -14.70 26.68
C PHE A 249 18.48 -13.29 27.23
N VAL A 250 19.14 -13.04 28.36
CA VAL A 250 19.20 -11.72 29.00
C VAL A 250 20.64 -11.24 29.06
N TYR A 251 20.89 -10.07 28.47
CA TYR A 251 22.19 -9.42 28.43
C TYR A 251 22.14 -8.14 29.26
N ALA A 252 23.00 -8.00 30.27
CA ALA A 252 23.23 -6.73 30.94
C ALA A 252 23.94 -5.74 30.00
N TYR A 253 23.63 -4.45 30.11
CA TYR A 253 24.37 -3.39 29.43
C TYR A 253 24.49 -2.13 30.28
N ASN A 254 25.52 -1.32 30.00
CA ASN A 254 25.67 0.03 30.52
C ASN A 254 25.46 1.07 29.41
N ASN A 255 24.75 2.14 29.73
CA ASN A 255 24.42 3.22 28.80
C ASN A 255 24.12 4.58 29.49
N SER A 256 24.30 4.68 30.80
CA SER A 256 24.03 5.90 31.57
C SER A 256 25.33 6.63 31.91
N SER A 257 25.33 7.95 31.81
CA SER A 257 26.47 8.81 32.19
C SER A 257 27.79 8.43 31.49
N CYS A 258 27.69 7.83 30.30
CA CYS A 258 28.82 7.39 29.50
C CYS A 258 28.54 7.63 28.00
N SER A 259 29.59 7.67 27.18
CA SER A 259 29.51 7.85 25.73
C SER A 259 29.72 6.53 24.97
N GLY A 260 29.10 6.39 23.80
CA GLY A 260 29.26 5.21 22.93
C GLY A 260 28.50 3.94 23.35
N GLY A 261 27.59 4.03 24.33
CA GLY A 261 26.71 2.91 24.71
C GLY A 261 25.49 2.75 23.78
N PRO A 262 24.67 1.69 23.97
CA PRO A 262 24.80 0.67 25.02
C PRO A 262 26.01 -0.25 24.83
N ASN A 263 26.72 -0.58 25.91
CA ASN A 263 27.80 -1.58 25.90
C ASN A 263 27.32 -2.86 26.60
N TYR A 264 27.24 -3.97 25.86
CA TYR A 264 26.62 -5.23 26.28
C TYR A 264 27.65 -6.22 26.79
N LEU A 265 27.38 -6.83 27.96
CA LEU A 265 28.14 -8.01 28.36
C LEU A 265 27.65 -9.21 27.52
N ILE A 266 28.41 -9.63 26.52
CA ILE A 266 28.01 -10.71 25.58
C ILE A 266 28.39 -12.12 26.06
N THR A 267 29.30 -12.23 27.03
CA THR A 267 29.72 -13.51 27.57
C THR A 267 28.70 -14.07 28.55
N SER A 268 28.42 -15.37 28.45
CA SER A 268 27.63 -16.13 29.43
C SER A 268 26.26 -15.52 29.75
N ALA A 269 25.52 -15.08 28.73
CA ALA A 269 24.18 -14.52 28.88
C ALA A 269 23.30 -15.36 29.81
N LEU A 270 22.47 -14.71 30.63
CA LEU A 270 21.54 -15.43 31.47
C LEU A 270 20.47 -16.08 30.59
N THR A 271 20.35 -17.40 30.69
CA THR A 271 19.41 -18.16 29.86
C THR A 271 18.48 -19.03 30.71
N ALA A 272 17.25 -19.17 30.21
CA ALA A 272 16.28 -20.14 30.69
C ALA A 272 15.33 -20.50 29.55
N SER A 273 14.66 -21.64 29.68
CA SER A 273 13.64 -22.05 28.72
C SER A 273 12.44 -22.65 29.43
N ALA A 274 11.26 -22.45 28.84
CA ALA A 274 10.05 -23.12 29.27
C ALA A 274 9.13 -23.37 28.07
N ALA A 275 8.26 -24.36 28.19
CA ALA A 275 7.20 -24.57 27.22
C ALA A 275 5.95 -23.80 27.67
N THR A 276 5.33 -23.07 26.75
CA THR A 276 3.94 -22.58 26.93
C THR A 276 3.03 -23.77 27.22
N THR A 277 1.97 -23.55 27.99
CA THR A 277 1.01 -24.62 28.31
C THR A 277 0.22 -25.05 27.08
N ALA A 278 -0.27 -26.30 27.08
CA ALA A 278 -1.17 -26.77 26.04
C ALA A 278 -2.52 -26.02 26.11
N LEU A 279 -3.21 -25.94 24.98
CA LEU A 279 -4.57 -25.42 24.93
C LEU A 279 -5.52 -26.35 25.71
N PRO A 280 -6.51 -25.81 26.44
CA PRO A 280 -7.53 -26.64 27.09
C PRO A 280 -8.34 -27.44 26.05
N ALA A 281 -9.01 -28.52 26.47
CA ALA A 281 -9.87 -29.29 25.56
C ALA A 281 -11.04 -28.43 25.05
N CYS A 282 -11.43 -28.62 23.78
CA CYS A 282 -12.56 -27.87 23.24
C CYS A 282 -13.88 -28.24 23.93
N ILE A 283 -14.61 -27.21 24.36
CA ILE A 283 -16.01 -27.32 24.77
C ILE A 283 -16.90 -26.79 23.64
N THR A 284 -17.96 -27.51 23.31
CA THR A 284 -18.94 -27.05 22.33
C THR A 284 -19.70 -25.84 22.89
N PRO A 285 -19.77 -24.70 22.15
CA PRO A 285 -20.61 -23.58 22.57
C PRO A 285 -22.09 -23.99 22.68
N THR A 286 -22.76 -23.54 23.75
CA THR A 286 -24.13 -23.96 24.06
C THR A 286 -25.21 -23.04 23.50
N ALA A 287 -24.85 -21.87 22.97
CA ALA A 287 -25.78 -20.86 22.48
C ALA A 287 -25.45 -20.39 21.05
N ALA A 288 -26.49 -20.02 20.30
CA ALA A 288 -26.37 -19.29 19.04
C ALA A 288 -26.22 -17.78 19.29
N PRO A 289 -25.67 -17.01 18.32
CA PRO A 289 -25.64 -15.55 18.40
C PRO A 289 -27.05 -14.93 18.40
N THR A 290 -27.18 -13.68 18.85
CA THR A 290 -28.46 -12.97 18.95
C THR A 290 -28.41 -11.59 18.31
N ALA A 291 -29.55 -10.88 18.22
CA ALA A 291 -29.65 -9.51 17.73
C ALA A 291 -29.00 -9.28 16.35
N LEU A 292 -29.23 -10.20 15.42
CA LEU A 292 -28.68 -10.11 14.07
C LEU A 292 -29.39 -9.02 13.25
N GLY A 293 -28.61 -8.05 12.78
CA GLY A 293 -29.06 -6.97 11.90
C GLY A 293 -28.31 -6.99 10.58
N PHE A 294 -28.94 -6.48 9.52
CA PHE A 294 -28.40 -6.44 8.17
C PHE A 294 -28.43 -5.04 7.58
N THR A 295 -27.46 -4.74 6.72
CA THR A 295 -27.46 -3.62 5.78
C THR A 295 -27.18 -4.17 4.39
N ALA A 296 -28.16 -4.08 3.49
CA ALA A 296 -28.04 -4.58 2.13
C ALA A 296 -27.74 -3.46 1.14
N THR A 297 -26.86 -3.73 0.18
CA THR A 297 -26.65 -2.97 -1.06
C THR A 297 -27.16 -3.81 -2.23
N ASN A 298 -26.86 -3.39 -3.47
CA ASN A 298 -27.26 -4.12 -4.66
C ASN A 298 -26.51 -5.46 -4.85
N THR A 299 -25.26 -5.58 -4.40
CA THR A 299 -24.43 -6.78 -4.57
C THR A 299 -23.71 -7.21 -3.29
N SER A 300 -23.99 -6.55 -2.16
CA SER A 300 -23.47 -6.95 -0.86
C SER A 300 -24.51 -6.89 0.24
N ILE A 301 -24.30 -7.69 1.28
CA ILE A 301 -25.05 -7.65 2.53
C ILE A 301 -24.04 -7.69 3.66
N SER A 302 -24.01 -6.64 4.47
CA SER A 302 -23.28 -6.59 5.73
C SER A 302 -24.20 -7.00 6.87
N GLY A 303 -23.69 -7.80 7.81
CA GLY A 303 -24.42 -8.24 8.98
C GLY A 303 -23.65 -7.97 10.27
N SER A 304 -24.37 -7.75 11.36
CA SER A 304 -23.84 -7.60 12.71
C SER A 304 -24.69 -8.33 13.73
N PHE A 305 -24.10 -8.95 14.73
CA PHE A 305 -24.82 -9.69 15.78
C PHE A 305 -24.18 -9.49 17.17
N THR A 306 -24.89 -9.92 18.20
CA THR A 306 -24.38 -10.04 19.57
C THR A 306 -23.78 -11.42 19.78
N ALA A 307 -22.55 -11.45 20.32
CA ALA A 307 -21.80 -12.65 20.62
C ALA A 307 -22.59 -13.66 21.48
N ALA A 308 -22.51 -14.94 21.12
CA ALA A 308 -23.03 -16.03 21.94
C ALA A 308 -22.14 -16.28 23.18
N ALA A 309 -22.75 -16.66 24.30
CA ALA A 309 -22.01 -17.04 25.50
C ALA A 309 -21.10 -18.27 25.23
N SER A 310 -19.89 -18.26 25.78
CA SER A 310 -18.92 -19.36 25.70
C SER A 310 -18.47 -19.73 24.28
N ALA A 311 -18.57 -18.80 23.32
CA ALA A 311 -18.02 -18.92 21.97
C ALA A 311 -16.91 -17.89 21.75
N ASN A 312 -15.79 -18.28 21.14
CA ASN A 312 -14.71 -17.36 20.74
C ASN A 312 -14.60 -17.16 19.22
N ARG A 313 -15.38 -17.91 18.43
CA ARG A 313 -15.45 -17.78 16.97
C ARG A 313 -16.86 -17.96 16.42
N TYR A 314 -17.06 -17.46 15.21
CA TYR A 314 -18.31 -17.57 14.46
C TYR A 314 -18.02 -17.97 13.01
N LEU A 315 -18.75 -18.98 12.53
CA LEU A 315 -18.80 -19.37 11.13
C LEU A 315 -20.08 -18.83 10.52
N VAL A 316 -19.97 -17.97 9.52
CA VAL A 316 -21.09 -17.39 8.78
C VAL A 316 -21.18 -18.06 7.42
N VAL A 317 -22.35 -18.63 7.10
CA VAL A 317 -22.64 -19.27 5.82
C VAL A 317 -23.83 -18.55 5.19
N ARG A 318 -23.73 -18.17 3.91
CA ARG A 318 -24.85 -17.63 3.13
C ARG A 318 -25.44 -18.70 2.22
N ASN A 319 -26.75 -18.66 2.00
CA ASN A 319 -27.42 -19.50 1.01
C ASN A 319 -28.58 -18.73 0.37
N SER A 320 -28.95 -19.06 -0.87
CA SER A 320 -30.16 -18.51 -1.53
C SER A 320 -31.44 -19.24 -1.12
N VAL A 321 -31.32 -20.34 -0.37
CA VAL A 321 -32.44 -21.09 0.21
C VAL A 321 -32.39 -21.06 1.73
N ASN A 322 -33.55 -21.15 2.39
CA ASN A 322 -33.68 -21.14 3.85
C ASN A 322 -33.31 -22.48 4.51
N SER A 323 -32.23 -23.12 4.04
CA SER A 323 -31.73 -24.35 4.63
C SER A 323 -30.26 -24.60 4.29
N LEU A 324 -29.62 -25.45 5.09
CA LEU A 324 -28.35 -26.09 4.76
C LEU A 324 -28.56 -27.61 4.76
N SER A 325 -28.00 -28.29 3.77
CA SER A 325 -28.04 -29.77 3.68
C SER A 325 -27.01 -30.47 4.57
N ALA A 326 -26.08 -29.71 5.17
CA ALA A 326 -25.09 -30.22 6.10
C ALA A 326 -24.70 -29.15 7.13
N ALA A 327 -24.44 -29.58 8.37
CA ALA A 327 -23.88 -28.77 9.44
C ALA A 327 -22.32 -28.82 9.39
N PRO A 328 -21.63 -27.81 9.94
CA PRO A 328 -20.18 -27.86 10.06
C PRO A 328 -19.73 -28.99 10.99
N VAL A 329 -18.62 -29.63 10.61
CA VAL A 329 -18.02 -30.78 11.30
C VAL A 329 -16.93 -30.31 12.26
N ASN A 330 -16.93 -30.81 13.50
CA ASN A 330 -15.89 -30.53 14.48
C ASN A 330 -14.50 -30.97 13.97
N GLY A 331 -13.46 -30.23 14.33
CA GLY A 331 -12.08 -30.45 13.85
C GLY A 331 -11.82 -29.97 12.42
N THR A 332 -12.85 -29.50 11.70
CA THR A 332 -12.71 -28.98 10.34
C THR A 332 -12.78 -27.46 10.35
N THR A 333 -11.70 -26.80 9.93
CA THR A 333 -11.72 -25.34 9.71
C THR A 333 -12.28 -25.03 8.34
N TYR A 334 -13.25 -24.10 8.27
CA TYR A 334 -13.85 -23.64 7.03
C TYR A 334 -13.25 -22.29 6.61
N THR A 335 -13.01 -22.12 5.32
CA THR A 335 -12.42 -20.90 4.74
C THR A 335 -13.45 -20.13 3.90
N THR A 336 -13.30 -18.81 3.80
CA THR A 336 -14.20 -17.96 3.01
C THR A 336 -14.26 -18.44 1.56
N GLY A 337 -15.47 -18.55 1.01
CA GLY A 337 -15.76 -19.07 -0.33
C GLY A 337 -15.99 -20.58 -0.39
N GLN A 338 -15.65 -21.34 0.66
CA GLN A 338 -15.88 -22.78 0.69
C GLN A 338 -17.39 -23.11 0.70
N SER A 339 -17.77 -24.19 0.01
CA SER A 339 -19.14 -24.70 0.07
C SER A 339 -19.40 -25.47 1.36
N LEU A 340 -20.55 -25.23 2.01
CA LEU A 340 -21.02 -25.98 3.16
C LEU A 340 -22.53 -26.14 3.08
N GLY A 341 -23.01 -27.38 3.02
CA GLY A 341 -24.45 -27.67 3.02
C GLY A 341 -25.25 -27.01 1.89
N GLY A 342 -24.62 -26.75 0.74
CA GLY A 342 -25.23 -26.01 -0.38
C GLY A 342 -25.15 -24.48 -0.25
N GLY A 343 -24.72 -23.96 0.89
CA GLY A 343 -24.34 -22.57 1.08
C GLY A 343 -22.86 -22.30 0.81
N ILE A 344 -22.46 -21.04 0.94
CA ILE A 344 -21.09 -20.53 0.80
C ILE A 344 -20.65 -19.88 2.11
N VAL A 345 -19.48 -20.25 2.60
CA VAL A 345 -18.86 -19.65 3.78
C VAL A 345 -18.50 -18.20 3.49
N VAL A 346 -19.05 -17.27 4.26
CA VAL A 346 -18.80 -15.83 4.18
C VAL A 346 -17.59 -15.47 5.03
N SER A 347 -17.56 -15.93 6.27
CA SER A 347 -16.47 -15.65 7.20
C SER A 347 -16.33 -16.74 8.25
N TYR A 348 -15.12 -16.88 8.79
CA TYR A 348 -14.82 -17.69 9.96
C TYR A 348 -13.83 -16.93 10.87
N SER A 349 -14.37 -16.21 11.86
CA SER A 349 -13.57 -15.26 12.67
C SER A 349 -14.16 -15.04 14.07
N SER A 350 -13.44 -14.36 14.95
CA SER A 350 -13.95 -13.88 16.24
C SER A 350 -14.83 -12.62 16.12
N ALA A 351 -14.87 -11.98 14.95
CA ALA A 351 -15.68 -10.79 14.72
C ALA A 351 -17.18 -11.11 14.79
N THR A 352 -17.94 -10.16 15.36
CA THR A 352 -19.41 -10.21 15.40
C THR A 352 -20.07 -9.45 14.24
N THR A 353 -19.29 -9.17 13.19
CA THR A 353 -19.73 -8.53 11.96
C THR A 353 -19.19 -9.30 10.75
N PHE A 354 -19.87 -9.20 9.62
CA PHE A 354 -19.44 -9.80 8.35
C PHE A 354 -19.96 -9.00 7.16
N THR A 355 -19.36 -9.22 5.99
CA THR A 355 -19.87 -8.70 4.72
C THR A 355 -19.81 -9.79 3.66
N ALA A 356 -20.95 -10.08 3.05
CA ALA A 356 -21.07 -10.96 1.90
C ALA A 356 -21.14 -10.13 0.62
N THR A 357 -20.24 -10.35 -0.33
CA THR A 357 -20.12 -9.57 -1.58
C THR A 357 -20.37 -10.43 -2.83
N GLY A 358 -20.52 -9.80 -4.00
CA GLY A 358 -20.75 -10.51 -5.27
C GLY A 358 -22.11 -11.24 -5.29
N LEU A 359 -23.10 -10.67 -4.61
CA LEU A 359 -24.47 -11.17 -4.57
C LEU A 359 -25.24 -10.70 -5.81
N THR A 360 -26.14 -11.54 -6.31
CA THR A 360 -27.11 -11.15 -7.33
C THR A 360 -28.07 -10.10 -6.78
N LYS A 361 -28.38 -9.06 -7.58
CA LYS A 361 -29.36 -8.01 -7.26
C LYS A 361 -30.76 -8.62 -7.04
N ASN A 362 -31.60 -7.96 -6.24
CA ASN A 362 -32.98 -8.38 -5.95
C ASN A 362 -33.11 -9.85 -5.48
N THR A 363 -32.12 -10.36 -4.77
CA THR A 363 -32.08 -11.76 -4.35
C THR A 363 -32.03 -11.84 -2.84
N THR A 364 -32.96 -12.59 -2.26
CA THR A 364 -32.96 -12.90 -0.83
C THR A 364 -31.90 -13.93 -0.52
N TYR A 365 -31.01 -13.60 0.41
CA TYR A 365 -30.04 -14.53 0.98
C TYR A 365 -30.35 -14.79 2.44
N TYR A 366 -30.18 -16.04 2.84
CA TYR A 366 -30.29 -16.53 4.20
C TYR A 366 -28.89 -16.71 4.78
N PHE A 367 -28.70 -16.30 6.02
CA PHE A 367 -27.45 -16.42 6.74
C PHE A 367 -27.60 -17.41 7.89
N PHE A 368 -26.62 -18.30 8.02
CA PHE A 368 -26.52 -19.31 9.07
C PHE A 368 -25.25 -19.03 9.84
N ILE A 369 -25.38 -18.70 11.13
CA ILE A 369 -24.25 -18.36 11.98
C ILE A 369 -24.09 -19.43 13.05
N PHE A 370 -22.96 -20.12 13.01
CA PHE A 370 -22.57 -21.14 13.97
C PHE A 370 -21.56 -20.56 14.95
N SER A 371 -21.89 -20.59 16.24
CA SER A 371 -20.92 -20.37 17.31
C SER A 371 -19.88 -21.50 17.31
N ALA A 372 -18.62 -21.16 17.50
CA ALA A 372 -17.53 -22.13 17.58
C ALA A 372 -16.52 -21.77 18.69
N ASN A 373 -15.83 -22.79 19.19
CA ASN A 373 -14.60 -22.62 19.96
C ASN A 373 -13.41 -23.14 19.16
N ALA A 374 -12.40 -22.29 19.00
CA ALA A 374 -11.23 -22.52 18.17
C ALA A 374 -9.93 -21.96 18.78
N GLU A 375 -9.83 -22.05 20.11
CA GLU A 375 -8.59 -21.82 20.85
C GLU A 375 -8.44 -22.94 21.88
N CYS A 376 -8.51 -24.17 21.39
CA CYS A 376 -8.65 -25.37 22.21
C CYS A 376 -8.14 -26.62 21.47
N THR A 377 -7.73 -27.63 22.22
CA THR A 377 -7.25 -28.89 21.62
C THR A 377 -8.40 -29.60 20.91
N GLY A 378 -8.18 -29.97 19.64
CA GLY A 378 -9.17 -30.60 18.77
C GLY A 378 -10.08 -29.61 18.01
N GLU A 379 -9.75 -28.32 18.04
CA GLU A 379 -10.52 -27.27 17.37
C GLU A 379 -10.73 -27.48 15.86
N PRO A 380 -11.80 -26.87 15.30
CA PRO A 380 -12.86 -26.15 16.00
C PRO A 380 -14.04 -27.03 16.43
N TYR A 381 -14.73 -26.64 17.50
CA TYR A 381 -15.98 -27.28 17.93
C TYR A 381 -17.17 -26.34 17.71
N TYR A 382 -18.14 -26.78 16.90
CA TYR A 382 -19.30 -25.99 16.48
C TYR A 382 -20.53 -26.29 17.33
N SER A 383 -21.30 -25.25 17.65
CA SER A 383 -22.61 -25.42 18.29
C SER A 383 -23.58 -26.14 17.37
N THR A 384 -24.42 -27.00 17.95
CA THR A 384 -25.57 -27.60 17.26
C THR A 384 -26.76 -26.63 17.19
N GLN A 385 -26.75 -25.56 18.01
CA GLN A 385 -27.73 -24.48 17.90
C GLN A 385 -27.30 -23.50 16.83
N VAL A 386 -28.21 -23.23 15.90
CA VAL A 386 -28.00 -22.31 14.79
C VAL A 386 -29.07 -21.23 14.88
N TYR A 387 -28.68 -19.98 14.66
CA TYR A 387 -29.65 -18.94 14.44
C TYR A 387 -30.27 -19.14 13.05
N ILE A 388 -31.51 -19.64 13.02
CA ILE A 388 -32.29 -19.88 11.79
C ILE A 388 -33.26 -18.71 11.57
N ASP A 389 -33.60 -18.44 10.30
CA ASP A 389 -34.50 -17.34 9.86
C ASP A 389 -33.88 -15.93 9.83
N SER A 390 -32.59 -15.82 9.50
CA SER A 390 -31.94 -14.53 9.24
C SER A 390 -31.75 -14.31 7.74
N LYS A 391 -32.56 -13.42 7.16
CA LYS A 391 -32.51 -13.13 5.72
C LYS A 391 -32.40 -11.64 5.45
N ALA A 392 -31.75 -11.33 4.34
CA ALA A 392 -31.73 -9.99 3.77
C ALA A 392 -31.80 -10.09 2.25
N THR A 393 -32.45 -9.12 1.62
CA THR A 393 -32.60 -9.05 0.17
C THR A 393 -31.68 -7.95 -0.35
N THR A 394 -30.85 -8.27 -1.34
CA THR A 394 -30.07 -7.25 -2.05
C THR A 394 -30.99 -6.27 -2.75
N ASN A 395 -30.67 -4.98 -2.65
CA ASN A 395 -31.56 -3.91 -3.12
C ASN A 395 -31.61 -3.84 -4.66
N THR A 396 -32.68 -3.24 -5.18
CA THR A 396 -32.80 -2.78 -6.57
C THR A 396 -32.49 -1.28 -6.70
N ASN A 397 -31.47 -0.76 -6.01
CA ASN A 397 -31.22 0.68 -5.77
C ASN A 397 -32.24 1.24 -4.76
N GLY A 398 -31.98 1.01 -3.47
CA GLY A 398 -32.95 1.14 -2.36
C GLY A 398 -33.51 2.53 -2.04
N ASN A 399 -33.46 3.50 -2.96
CA ASN A 399 -34.07 4.83 -2.78
C ASN A 399 -34.75 5.39 -4.04
N LEU A 400 -34.65 4.75 -5.21
CA LEU A 400 -35.24 5.30 -6.43
C LEU A 400 -36.78 5.25 -6.39
N PRO A 401 -37.50 6.36 -6.64
CA PRO A 401 -38.93 6.32 -6.88
C PRO A 401 -39.26 5.32 -7.99
N ALA A 402 -40.35 4.56 -7.83
CA ALA A 402 -40.92 3.83 -8.95
C ALA A 402 -41.12 4.84 -10.11
N ASN A 403 -40.70 4.47 -11.32
CA ASN A 403 -40.81 5.29 -12.53
C ASN A 403 -39.77 6.42 -12.68
N TYR A 404 -38.67 6.41 -11.92
CA TYR A 404 -37.65 7.47 -11.97
C TYR A 404 -37.14 7.78 -13.40
N TYR A 405 -37.00 6.77 -14.25
CA TYR A 405 -36.54 6.91 -15.63
C TYR A 405 -37.63 6.85 -16.70
N ASP A 406 -38.92 6.89 -16.34
CA ASP A 406 -40.00 6.63 -17.30
C ASP A 406 -40.02 7.60 -18.49
N ALA A 407 -39.65 8.86 -18.26
CA ALA A 407 -39.59 9.86 -19.32
C ALA A 407 -38.48 9.59 -20.36
N ALA A 408 -37.53 8.70 -20.06
CA ALA A 408 -36.47 8.29 -20.99
C ALA A 408 -36.86 7.06 -21.85
N ASN A 409 -37.95 6.38 -21.52
CA ASN A 409 -38.32 5.11 -22.16
C ASN A 409 -38.54 5.26 -23.67
N GLY A 410 -37.83 4.46 -24.46
CA GLY A 410 -37.96 4.40 -25.93
C GLY A 410 -37.38 5.61 -26.68
N LEU A 411 -36.77 6.57 -25.98
CA LEU A 411 -36.12 7.73 -26.60
C LEU A 411 -34.69 7.41 -27.05
N SER A 412 -34.16 8.20 -27.96
CA SER A 412 -32.75 8.14 -28.40
C SER A 412 -32.22 9.51 -28.78
N CYS A 413 -30.92 9.60 -29.01
CA CYS A 413 -30.25 10.78 -29.53
C CYS A 413 -30.52 12.04 -28.66
N SER A 414 -30.75 13.20 -29.27
CA SER A 414 -31.01 14.44 -28.52
C SER A 414 -32.24 14.34 -27.62
N SER A 415 -33.31 13.66 -28.06
CA SER A 415 -34.53 13.50 -27.26
C SER A 415 -34.30 12.73 -25.96
N LEU A 416 -33.47 11.67 -25.99
CA LEU A 416 -33.08 10.93 -24.80
C LEU A 416 -32.23 11.81 -23.88
N LYS A 417 -31.26 12.54 -24.43
CA LYS A 417 -30.42 13.46 -23.66
C LYS A 417 -31.26 14.48 -22.89
N THR A 418 -32.18 15.14 -23.58
CA THR A 418 -33.07 16.16 -22.99
C THR A 418 -33.99 15.56 -21.92
N ALA A 419 -34.53 14.35 -22.14
CA ALA A 419 -35.33 13.67 -21.13
C ALA A 419 -34.51 13.34 -19.87
N LEU A 420 -33.30 12.80 -20.04
CA LEU A 420 -32.38 12.53 -18.95
C LEU A 420 -31.98 13.80 -18.21
N ALA A 421 -31.66 14.88 -18.92
CA ALA A 421 -31.37 16.19 -18.35
C ALA A 421 -32.51 16.67 -17.45
N GLY A 422 -33.78 16.53 -17.90
CA GLY A 422 -34.96 16.84 -17.10
C GLY A 422 -35.08 15.99 -15.83
N ILE A 423 -34.89 14.67 -15.95
CA ILE A 423 -34.95 13.73 -14.82
C ILE A 423 -33.92 14.09 -13.74
N ILE A 424 -32.66 14.26 -14.13
CA ILE A 424 -31.54 14.48 -13.19
C ILE A 424 -31.41 15.92 -12.71
N SER A 425 -32.21 16.84 -13.27
CA SER A 425 -32.36 18.22 -12.78
C SER A 425 -33.49 18.38 -11.77
N THR A 426 -34.52 17.56 -11.87
CA THR A 426 -35.72 17.68 -11.05
C THR A 426 -35.44 17.17 -9.64
N GLY A 427 -35.72 18.00 -8.63
CA GLY A 427 -35.55 17.62 -7.22
C GLY A 427 -34.09 17.51 -6.75
N SER A 428 -33.12 17.95 -7.57
CA SER A 428 -31.71 17.91 -7.17
C SER A 428 -31.40 18.94 -6.08
N THR A 429 -30.74 18.51 -4.99
CA THR A 429 -30.29 19.37 -3.90
C THR A 429 -28.89 19.91 -4.19
N GLN A 430 -28.73 21.23 -4.07
CA GLN A 430 -27.43 21.89 -4.10
C GLN A 430 -26.77 21.80 -2.71
N LEU A 431 -25.54 21.30 -2.66
CA LEU A 431 -24.76 21.25 -1.42
C LEU A 431 -24.02 22.58 -1.18
N THR A 432 -23.74 22.89 0.08
CA THR A 432 -22.70 23.87 0.40
C THR A 432 -21.34 23.28 0.06
N TYR A 433 -20.43 24.08 -0.49
CA TYR A 433 -19.09 23.59 -0.80
C TYR A 433 -18.34 23.15 0.47
N THR A 434 -18.47 23.93 1.54
CA THR A 434 -18.02 23.57 2.89
C THR A 434 -19.16 23.84 3.88
N PRO A 435 -19.51 22.90 4.79
CA PRO A 435 -18.94 21.56 4.94
C PRO A 435 -19.59 20.50 4.02
N GLY A 436 -20.63 20.85 3.25
CA GLY A 436 -21.52 19.87 2.60
C GLY A 436 -20.81 18.85 1.69
N VAL A 437 -19.94 19.29 0.80
CA VAL A 437 -19.18 18.36 -0.07
C VAL A 437 -18.23 17.47 0.74
N TRP A 438 -17.60 17.99 1.80
CA TRP A 438 -16.73 17.19 2.67
C TRP A 438 -17.50 16.08 3.39
N GLU A 439 -18.68 16.41 3.91
CA GLU A 439 -19.56 15.46 4.57
C GLU A 439 -20.11 14.42 3.59
N ALA A 440 -20.35 14.81 2.34
CA ALA A 440 -20.79 13.92 1.29
C ALA A 440 -19.70 12.90 0.90
N HIS A 441 -18.45 13.33 0.72
CA HIS A 441 -17.34 12.44 0.38
C HIS A 441 -17.09 11.38 1.47
N ALA A 442 -17.25 11.74 2.74
CA ALA A 442 -17.15 10.78 3.85
C ALA A 442 -18.19 9.63 3.78
N ARG A 443 -19.28 9.82 3.02
CA ARG A 443 -20.33 8.81 2.78
C ARG A 443 -20.19 8.10 1.45
N THR A 444 -19.67 8.78 0.42
CA THR A 444 -19.71 8.34 -0.99
C THR A 444 -18.41 7.70 -1.46
N ASP A 445 -17.27 8.11 -0.89
CA ASP A 445 -15.93 7.76 -1.37
C ASP A 445 -15.08 7.15 -0.24
N LYS A 446 -15.69 6.32 0.61
CA LYS A 446 -15.03 5.64 1.74
C LYS A 446 -14.83 4.17 1.46
N ARG A 447 -13.63 3.64 1.70
CA ARG A 447 -13.34 2.20 1.62
C ARG A 447 -12.45 1.71 2.75
N ARG A 448 -12.31 0.38 2.90
CA ARG A 448 -11.26 -0.22 3.73
C ARG A 448 -9.93 -0.16 3.00
N ASN A 449 -8.84 0.09 3.71
CA ASN A 449 -7.48 -0.08 3.17
C ASN A 449 -7.18 -1.56 2.89
N ASP A 450 -6.14 -1.84 2.11
CA ASP A 450 -5.75 -3.20 1.72
C ASP A 450 -5.44 -4.14 2.89
N ALA A 451 -4.90 -3.60 3.99
CA ALA A 451 -4.67 -4.34 5.23
C ALA A 451 -5.96 -4.66 6.00
N ASN A 452 -7.10 -4.11 5.56
CA ASN A 452 -8.40 -4.17 6.21
C ASN A 452 -8.38 -3.74 7.68
N THR A 453 -7.57 -2.74 8.01
CA THR A 453 -7.38 -2.20 9.38
C THR A 453 -8.03 -0.83 9.59
N ALA A 454 -8.20 -0.01 8.54
CA ALA A 454 -8.75 1.34 8.64
C ALA A 454 -9.71 1.69 7.47
N ASP A 455 -10.63 2.63 7.74
CA ASP A 455 -11.44 3.28 6.71
C ASP A 455 -10.65 4.47 6.15
N ILE A 456 -10.51 4.53 4.83
CA ILE A 456 -9.73 5.54 4.11
C ILE A 456 -10.56 6.20 3.02
N VAL A 457 -10.07 7.33 2.50
CA VAL A 457 -10.59 7.97 1.29
C VAL A 457 -10.28 7.08 0.09
N TRP A 458 -11.28 6.79 -0.75
CA TRP A 458 -11.12 6.11 -2.03
C TRP A 458 -10.66 7.11 -3.10
N ASP A 459 -9.41 7.54 -2.97
CA ASP A 459 -8.79 8.54 -3.84
C ASP A 459 -8.33 7.92 -5.18
N MET A 460 -8.94 8.40 -6.26
CA MET A 460 -8.69 7.90 -7.62
C MET A 460 -7.30 8.29 -8.18
N TYR A 461 -6.59 9.21 -7.52
CA TYR A 461 -5.23 9.64 -7.87
C TYR A 461 -4.13 9.00 -7.02
N SER A 462 -4.47 8.20 -6.01
CA SER A 462 -3.52 7.38 -5.26
C SER A 462 -3.83 5.89 -5.27
N ASP A 463 -5.06 5.47 -5.61
CA ASP A 463 -5.41 4.05 -5.64
C ASP A 463 -4.53 3.24 -6.60
N ASN A 464 -4.15 2.03 -6.18
CA ASN A 464 -3.38 1.07 -6.94
C ASN A 464 -4.12 -0.27 -6.96
N PRO A 465 -4.96 -0.56 -7.98
CA PRO A 465 -5.75 -1.79 -8.02
C PRO A 465 -4.95 -3.10 -8.07
N ASN A 466 -3.65 -3.03 -8.37
CA ASN A 466 -2.77 -4.18 -8.57
C ASN A 466 -1.75 -4.40 -7.44
N GLY A 467 -1.79 -3.61 -6.38
CA GLY A 467 -0.84 -3.71 -5.27
C GLY A 467 -1.15 -2.71 -4.16
N ALA A 468 -0.26 -2.60 -3.17
CA ALA A 468 -0.46 -1.66 -2.07
C ALA A 468 -0.55 -0.21 -2.56
N GLU A 469 -1.39 0.59 -1.89
CA GLU A 469 -1.44 2.02 -2.15
C GLU A 469 -0.11 2.71 -1.76
N PRO A 470 0.37 3.69 -2.54
CA PRO A 470 1.57 4.45 -2.20
C PRO A 470 1.39 5.25 -0.89
N TYR A 471 0.16 5.69 -0.62
CA TYR A 471 -0.27 6.37 0.59
C TYR A 471 -1.81 6.36 0.68
N THR A 472 -2.35 6.69 1.86
CA THR A 472 -3.80 6.70 2.10
C THR A 472 -4.20 7.92 2.93
N PHE A 473 -5.43 8.41 2.76
CA PHE A 473 -5.96 9.55 3.52
C PHE A 473 -7.08 9.16 4.48
N THR A 474 -7.17 9.90 5.58
CA THR A 474 -8.29 9.82 6.54
C THR A 474 -9.17 11.07 6.43
N PHE A 475 -10.49 10.87 6.34
CA PHE A 475 -11.47 11.96 6.36
C PHE A 475 -11.30 12.86 7.59
N VAL A 476 -11.60 14.16 7.45
CA VAL A 476 -11.41 15.23 8.45
C VAL A 476 -9.95 15.53 8.76
N THR A 477 -9.11 14.52 8.97
CA THR A 477 -7.69 14.68 9.35
C THR A 477 -6.83 15.22 8.21
N ASN A 478 -6.97 14.64 7.00
CA ASN A 478 -6.13 14.98 5.86
C ASN A 478 -6.82 15.91 4.83
N GLN A 479 -7.85 16.66 5.24
CA GLN A 479 -8.55 17.61 4.36
C GLN A 479 -7.77 18.93 4.26
N CYS A 480 -7.34 19.34 3.07
CA CYS A 480 -6.65 20.62 2.92
C CYS A 480 -6.74 21.23 1.52
N GLY A 481 -6.09 22.39 1.34
CA GLY A 481 -5.91 23.05 0.04
C GLY A 481 -4.46 23.46 -0.26
N ASN A 482 -3.50 23.13 0.61
CA ASN A 482 -2.08 23.47 0.46
C ASN A 482 -1.24 22.20 0.55
N TYR A 483 -0.49 21.89 -0.50
CA TYR A 483 0.28 20.66 -0.63
C TYR A 483 1.57 20.94 -1.42
N SER A 484 2.61 20.18 -1.12
CA SER A 484 3.96 20.33 -1.70
C SER A 484 4.45 19.06 -2.42
N LYS A 485 3.85 17.91 -2.10
CA LYS A 485 4.10 16.60 -2.69
C LYS A 485 2.85 15.72 -2.60
N GLU A 486 2.85 14.65 -3.38
CA GLU A 486 1.88 13.55 -3.25
C GLU A 486 1.84 12.99 -1.81
N GLY A 487 0.65 12.69 -1.32
CA GLY A 487 0.41 12.14 0.02
C GLY A 487 0.31 13.18 1.15
N ASP A 488 0.45 14.47 0.87
CA ASP A 488 0.33 15.52 1.91
C ASP A 488 -1.10 15.62 2.45
N CYS A 489 -2.09 15.72 1.56
CA CYS A 489 -3.50 15.83 1.91
C CYS A 489 -4.38 15.55 0.68
N PHE A 490 -5.69 15.38 0.88
CA PHE A 490 -6.66 15.33 -0.20
C PHE A 490 -7.49 16.61 -0.28
N ASN A 491 -7.89 16.98 -1.51
CA ASN A 491 -8.80 18.08 -1.80
C ASN A 491 -10.01 17.58 -2.63
N ARG A 492 -10.83 18.51 -3.13
CA ARG A 492 -11.99 18.22 -3.98
C ARG A 492 -11.61 18.51 -5.43
N GLU A 493 -11.63 17.47 -6.26
CA GLU A 493 -11.29 17.51 -7.66
C GLU A 493 -12.52 17.70 -8.53
N HIS A 494 -12.60 18.87 -9.18
CA HIS A 494 -13.60 19.15 -10.20
C HIS A 494 -13.18 18.45 -11.50
N SER A 495 -13.58 17.19 -11.67
CA SER A 495 -13.21 16.40 -12.86
C SER A 495 -13.63 17.08 -14.17
N PHE A 496 -14.72 17.86 -14.16
CA PHE A 496 -14.99 18.90 -15.16
C PHE A 496 -14.51 20.22 -14.55
N PRO A 497 -13.39 20.83 -15.00
CA PRO A 497 -12.77 21.96 -14.32
C PRO A 497 -13.75 23.10 -14.03
N SER A 498 -13.75 23.58 -12.79
CA SER A 498 -14.68 24.63 -12.37
C SER A 498 -14.51 25.94 -13.15
N SER A 499 -13.29 26.21 -13.60
CA SER A 499 -12.96 27.33 -14.49
C SER A 499 -13.72 27.29 -15.82
N TRP A 500 -14.14 26.11 -16.32
CA TRP A 500 -14.90 26.00 -17.57
C TRP A 500 -16.36 26.45 -17.41
N PHE A 501 -16.90 26.44 -16.20
CA PHE A 501 -18.25 26.94 -15.90
C PHE A 501 -18.25 28.14 -14.94
N ALA A 502 -17.10 28.85 -14.86
CA ALA A 502 -16.90 30.07 -14.07
C ALA A 502 -17.27 29.92 -12.58
N ASP A 503 -16.92 28.78 -11.97
CA ASP A 503 -17.22 28.45 -10.56
C ASP A 503 -18.72 28.54 -10.20
N GLY A 504 -19.59 28.46 -11.21
CA GLY A 504 -21.03 28.60 -11.06
C GLY A 504 -21.68 27.46 -10.28
N TYR A 505 -22.69 27.82 -9.49
CA TYR A 505 -23.58 26.86 -8.83
C TYR A 505 -24.78 26.50 -9.72
N PRO A 506 -25.32 25.28 -9.65
CA PRO A 506 -24.97 24.22 -8.68
C PRO A 506 -23.79 23.32 -9.11
N MET A 507 -23.21 23.53 -10.30
CA MET A 507 -22.09 22.73 -10.83
C MET A 507 -20.93 22.62 -9.82
N TYR A 508 -20.59 23.73 -9.18
CA TYR A 508 -19.45 23.82 -8.26
C TYR A 508 -19.52 22.86 -7.06
N SER A 509 -20.72 22.41 -6.66
CA SER A 509 -20.91 21.48 -5.53
C SER A 509 -21.64 20.18 -5.91
N ASP A 510 -21.72 19.86 -7.21
CA ASP A 510 -22.32 18.61 -7.69
C ASP A 510 -21.34 17.43 -7.51
N ILE A 511 -21.64 16.54 -6.56
CA ILE A 511 -20.80 15.38 -6.25
C ILE A 511 -20.90 14.27 -7.29
N ASN A 512 -21.71 14.35 -8.35
CA ASN A 512 -21.65 13.38 -9.46
C ASN A 512 -20.35 13.50 -10.29
N HIS A 513 -19.66 14.63 -10.21
CA HIS A 513 -18.40 14.88 -10.94
C HIS A 513 -17.25 15.39 -10.05
N LEU A 514 -17.55 15.75 -8.80
CA LEU A 514 -16.58 16.22 -7.82
C LEU A 514 -16.10 15.01 -7.03
N PHE A 515 -14.79 14.79 -6.93
CA PHE A 515 -14.21 13.60 -6.27
C PHE A 515 -13.21 14.02 -5.18
N PRO A 516 -13.03 13.25 -4.10
CA PRO A 516 -11.97 13.51 -3.13
C PRO A 516 -10.67 12.85 -3.62
N THR A 517 -9.68 13.66 -3.95
CA THR A 517 -8.42 13.15 -4.50
C THR A 517 -7.19 13.78 -3.87
N ASP A 518 -6.02 13.15 -4.04
CA ASP A 518 -4.74 13.76 -3.69
C ASP A 518 -4.65 15.20 -4.22
N GLY A 519 -4.34 16.14 -3.32
CA GLY A 519 -4.33 17.56 -3.67
C GLY A 519 -3.20 17.94 -4.61
N TYR A 520 -2.02 17.32 -4.47
CA TYR A 520 -0.87 17.59 -5.33
C TYR A 520 -1.09 17.04 -6.74
N VAL A 521 -1.64 15.84 -6.87
CA VAL A 521 -2.01 15.27 -8.18
C VAL A 521 -3.12 16.08 -8.83
N ASN A 522 -4.12 16.54 -8.07
CA ASN A 522 -5.12 17.47 -8.58
C ASN A 522 -4.45 18.75 -9.13
N ASN A 523 -3.47 19.34 -8.42
CA ASN A 523 -2.73 20.48 -8.92
C ASN A 523 -1.89 20.19 -10.18
N ILE A 524 -1.30 18.99 -10.30
CA ILE A 524 -0.65 18.54 -11.54
C ILE A 524 -1.68 18.50 -12.69
N ARG A 525 -2.87 17.94 -12.43
CA ARG A 525 -3.95 17.83 -13.40
C ARG A 525 -4.45 19.22 -13.83
N SER A 526 -4.53 20.18 -12.91
CA SER A 526 -4.95 21.57 -13.18
C SER A 526 -6.30 21.63 -13.92
N ASN A 527 -6.40 22.37 -15.03
CA ASN A 527 -7.55 22.38 -15.93
C ASN A 527 -7.26 21.70 -17.28
N TYR A 528 -6.28 20.79 -17.32
CA TYR A 528 -5.96 20.05 -18.53
C TYR A 528 -7.09 19.05 -18.86
N PRO A 529 -7.42 18.89 -20.15
CA PRO A 529 -8.34 17.84 -20.59
C PRO A 529 -7.90 16.45 -20.15
N PHE A 530 -8.85 15.58 -19.85
CA PHE A 530 -8.55 14.15 -19.76
C PHE A 530 -8.21 13.59 -21.15
N GLY A 531 -7.21 12.72 -21.22
CA GLY A 531 -6.72 12.12 -22.47
C GLY A 531 -5.64 11.08 -22.23
N GLU A 532 -5.39 10.23 -23.21
CA GLU A 532 -4.27 9.29 -23.23
C GLU A 532 -2.97 10.03 -23.57
N VAL A 533 -1.94 9.84 -22.74
CA VAL A 533 -0.65 10.50 -22.87
C VAL A 533 0.27 9.65 -23.75
N ALA A 534 0.67 10.22 -24.88
CA ALA A 534 1.63 9.59 -25.78
C ALA A 534 3.08 9.77 -25.30
N SER A 535 3.39 10.92 -24.70
CA SER A 535 4.70 11.22 -24.11
C SER A 535 4.51 11.95 -22.80
N ALA A 536 4.87 11.30 -21.69
CA ALA A 536 4.67 11.82 -20.34
C ALA A 536 5.77 12.83 -19.96
N THR A 537 5.34 13.99 -19.46
CA THR A 537 6.20 14.95 -18.77
C THR A 537 6.24 14.69 -17.27
N THR A 538 5.15 14.16 -16.72
CA THR A 538 5.02 13.78 -15.30
C THR A 538 4.31 12.43 -15.20
N THR A 539 4.71 11.61 -14.23
CA THR A 539 4.01 10.37 -13.86
C THR A 539 3.90 10.33 -12.34
N THR A 540 2.69 10.17 -11.82
CA THR A 540 2.40 10.11 -10.38
C THR A 540 2.70 8.74 -9.82
N GLN A 541 2.72 8.59 -8.49
CA GLN A 541 3.02 7.31 -7.86
C GLN A 541 2.01 6.20 -8.19
N ASN A 542 0.74 6.55 -8.42
CA ASN A 542 -0.26 5.58 -8.84
C ASN A 542 -0.19 5.23 -10.34
N GLY A 543 0.61 5.95 -11.12
CA GLY A 543 0.79 5.72 -12.55
C GLY A 543 -0.04 6.61 -13.47
N SER A 544 -0.79 7.58 -12.92
CA SER A 544 -1.42 8.64 -13.72
C SER A 544 -0.34 9.51 -14.38
N LYS A 545 -0.65 10.12 -15.53
CA LYS A 545 0.34 10.84 -16.34
C LYS A 545 -0.16 12.22 -16.75
N LEU A 546 0.76 13.17 -16.83
CA LEU A 546 0.56 14.43 -17.55
C LEU A 546 1.54 14.47 -18.72
N GLY A 547 1.10 14.90 -19.89
CA GLY A 547 1.99 15.07 -21.04
C GLY A 547 1.25 15.34 -22.34
N THR A 548 1.96 15.25 -23.45
CA THR A 548 1.36 15.43 -24.79
C THR A 548 0.51 14.23 -25.15
N GLY A 549 -0.74 14.48 -25.55
CA GLY A 549 -1.70 13.44 -25.89
C GLY A 549 -1.56 12.90 -27.32
N ASN A 550 -2.30 11.82 -27.59
CA ASN A 550 -2.58 11.34 -28.95
C ASN A 550 -4.01 10.76 -28.98
N ASN A 551 -4.99 11.66 -28.95
CA ASN A 551 -6.40 11.30 -28.75
C ASN A 551 -7.19 11.71 -29.99
N PHE A 552 -7.38 10.79 -30.93
CA PHE A 552 -8.16 11.06 -32.17
C PHE A 552 -7.75 12.37 -32.86
N SER A 553 -6.44 12.53 -33.12
CA SER A 553 -5.81 13.72 -33.71
C SER A 553 -5.60 14.91 -32.78
N TYR A 554 -6.08 14.88 -31.54
CA TYR A 554 -5.71 15.88 -30.53
C TYR A 554 -4.36 15.55 -29.88
N THR A 555 -3.41 16.47 -30.00
CA THR A 555 -2.01 16.33 -29.53
C THR A 555 -1.64 17.34 -28.44
N GLY A 556 -2.62 18.06 -27.88
CA GLY A 556 -2.38 19.00 -26.78
C GLY A 556 -1.97 18.30 -25.48
N ILE A 557 -1.70 19.09 -24.44
CA ILE A 557 -1.41 18.54 -23.11
C ILE A 557 -2.70 17.95 -22.53
N VAL A 558 -2.60 16.73 -22.02
CA VAL A 558 -3.70 15.99 -21.37
C VAL A 558 -3.22 15.33 -20.08
N PHE A 559 -4.17 15.04 -19.20
CA PHE A 559 -3.98 14.21 -18.03
C PHE A 559 -4.62 12.83 -18.24
N GLU A 560 -3.85 11.76 -18.04
CA GLU A 560 -4.29 10.37 -18.16
C GLU A 560 -4.40 9.75 -16.76
N PRO A 561 -5.61 9.48 -16.25
CA PRO A 561 -5.79 8.67 -15.06
C PRO A 561 -5.47 7.19 -15.39
N ILE A 562 -5.22 6.38 -14.37
CA ILE A 562 -5.04 4.94 -14.54
C ILE A 562 -6.26 4.27 -15.18
N ASP A 563 -6.04 3.13 -15.84
CA ASP A 563 -7.06 2.44 -16.63
C ASP A 563 -8.34 2.10 -15.84
N ALA A 564 -8.21 1.80 -14.55
CA ALA A 564 -9.32 1.42 -13.67
C ALA A 564 -10.32 2.55 -13.35
N TYR A 565 -10.05 3.78 -13.80
CA TYR A 565 -10.90 4.94 -13.54
C TYR A 565 -11.23 5.75 -14.79
N LYS A 566 -10.78 5.32 -15.97
CA LYS A 566 -11.05 6.01 -17.23
C LYS A 566 -12.57 6.06 -17.50
N GLY A 567 -13.29 5.00 -17.18
CA GLY A 567 -14.73 4.88 -17.30
C GLY A 567 -15.48 5.76 -16.29
N ASP A 568 -15.04 5.79 -15.02
CA ASP A 568 -15.58 6.67 -13.97
C ASP A 568 -15.54 8.14 -14.44
N PHE A 569 -14.37 8.62 -14.86
CA PHE A 569 -14.21 9.99 -15.33
C PHE A 569 -15.00 10.24 -16.62
N ALA A 570 -15.05 9.28 -17.54
CA ALA A 570 -15.83 9.41 -18.77
C ALA A 570 -17.33 9.61 -18.48
N ARG A 571 -17.91 8.77 -17.62
CA ARG A 571 -19.32 8.88 -17.22
C ARG A 571 -19.60 10.14 -16.41
N ALA A 572 -18.64 10.65 -15.62
CA ALA A 572 -18.76 11.95 -14.95
C ALA A 572 -18.78 13.13 -15.94
N GLN A 573 -17.93 13.13 -16.97
CA GLN A 573 -17.96 14.15 -18.04
C GLN A 573 -19.28 14.11 -18.84
N LEU A 574 -19.72 12.91 -19.23
CA LEU A 574 -20.99 12.72 -19.97
C LEU A 574 -22.21 13.13 -19.12
N TYR A 575 -22.16 12.90 -17.81
CA TYR A 575 -23.14 13.44 -16.87
C TYR A 575 -23.18 14.97 -16.90
N MET A 576 -22.03 15.65 -16.80
CA MET A 576 -21.98 17.12 -16.85
C MET A 576 -22.58 17.67 -18.15
N ALA A 577 -22.24 17.03 -19.28
CA ALA A 577 -22.80 17.38 -20.59
C ALA A 577 -24.33 17.21 -20.68
N THR A 578 -24.91 16.31 -19.88
CA THR A 578 -26.35 16.00 -19.87
C THR A 578 -27.10 16.83 -18.82
N ARG A 579 -26.63 16.84 -17.57
CA ARG A 579 -27.24 17.56 -16.45
C ARG A 579 -27.40 19.06 -16.73
N TYR A 580 -26.43 19.64 -17.43
CA TYR A 580 -26.35 21.08 -17.70
C TYR A 580 -26.52 21.41 -19.18
N GLU A 581 -27.33 20.62 -19.90
CA GLU A 581 -27.61 20.79 -21.33
C GLU A 581 -28.01 22.23 -21.73
N ASN A 582 -28.74 22.93 -20.85
CA ASN A 582 -29.20 24.30 -21.05
C ASN A 582 -28.11 25.38 -20.89
N ALA A 583 -26.95 25.05 -20.36
CA ALA A 583 -25.87 26.01 -20.06
C ALA A 583 -24.56 25.67 -20.79
N VAL A 584 -24.28 24.39 -21.00
CA VAL A 584 -22.97 23.88 -21.44
C VAL A 584 -22.48 24.44 -22.77
N ALA A 585 -23.39 24.78 -23.70
CA ALA A 585 -23.03 25.41 -24.97
C ALA A 585 -22.30 26.75 -24.79
N GLY A 586 -22.68 27.52 -23.76
CA GLY A 586 -22.08 28.83 -23.47
C GLY A 586 -20.70 28.75 -22.82
N TRP A 587 -20.25 27.57 -22.40
CA TRP A 587 -18.99 27.39 -21.65
C TRP A 587 -17.76 27.26 -22.54
N GLN A 588 -17.93 27.05 -23.85
CA GLN A 588 -16.81 26.83 -24.77
C GLN A 588 -15.72 27.91 -24.66
N ASN A 589 -16.11 29.18 -24.49
CA ASN A 589 -15.16 30.30 -24.47
C ASN A 589 -14.56 30.58 -23.07
N ASN A 590 -14.83 29.74 -22.08
CA ASN A 590 -14.31 29.92 -20.72
C ASN A 590 -12.94 29.25 -20.56
N GLY A 591 -11.89 30.05 -20.37
CA GLY A 591 -10.54 29.54 -20.11
C GLY A 591 -10.06 28.57 -21.19
N THR A 592 -9.75 27.33 -20.80
CA THR A 592 -9.28 26.26 -21.69
C THR A 592 -10.38 25.33 -22.19
N ALA A 593 -11.66 25.65 -21.94
CA ALA A 593 -12.78 24.77 -22.25
C ALA A 593 -12.92 24.49 -23.76
N ASN A 594 -12.50 25.43 -24.61
CA ASN A 594 -12.48 25.27 -26.06
C ASN A 594 -11.57 24.14 -26.56
N ALA A 595 -10.72 23.57 -25.70
CA ALA A 595 -9.94 22.38 -26.05
C ALA A 595 -10.79 21.11 -26.12
N VAL A 596 -11.95 21.08 -25.45
CA VAL A 596 -12.84 19.91 -25.39
C VAL A 596 -14.29 20.22 -25.72
N LEU A 597 -14.75 21.48 -25.66
CA LEU A 597 -16.14 21.86 -25.89
C LEU A 597 -16.33 22.47 -27.28
N ASN A 598 -17.36 22.03 -27.99
CA ASN A 598 -17.65 22.47 -29.36
C ASN A 598 -18.72 23.58 -29.45
N GLY A 599 -19.23 24.07 -28.31
CA GLY A 599 -20.23 25.14 -28.24
C GLY A 599 -21.67 24.71 -28.54
N THR A 600 -21.96 23.40 -28.63
CA THR A 600 -23.32 22.88 -28.85
C THR A 600 -23.93 22.29 -27.59
N SER A 601 -25.26 22.33 -27.45
CA SER A 601 -25.95 21.70 -26.32
C SER A 601 -26.12 20.18 -26.46
N TYR A 602 -26.09 19.63 -27.67
CA TYR A 602 -26.32 18.20 -27.89
C TYR A 602 -25.01 17.38 -27.85
N GLN A 603 -24.11 17.59 -28.82
CA GLN A 603 -22.83 16.88 -28.86
C GLN A 603 -21.93 17.29 -27.69
N VAL A 604 -21.91 18.59 -27.36
CA VAL A 604 -21.16 19.24 -26.27
C VAL A 604 -19.65 19.22 -26.46
N PHE A 605 -19.09 18.04 -26.66
CA PHE A 605 -17.66 17.85 -26.76
C PHE A 605 -17.17 17.93 -28.21
N ASP A 606 -15.95 18.38 -28.42
CA ASP A 606 -15.24 18.19 -29.68
C ASP A 606 -15.12 16.71 -30.02
N ASP A 607 -15.05 16.41 -31.31
CA ASP A 607 -15.14 15.05 -31.84
C ASP A 607 -14.16 14.10 -31.16
N TRP A 608 -12.91 14.55 -31.00
CA TRP A 608 -11.84 13.77 -30.38
C TRP A 608 -12.15 13.39 -28.94
N HIS A 609 -12.75 14.31 -28.18
CA HIS A 609 -13.00 14.12 -26.76
C HIS A 609 -14.23 13.24 -26.57
N LEU A 610 -15.30 13.43 -27.35
CA LEU A 610 -16.45 12.52 -27.31
C LEU A 610 -16.05 11.08 -27.69
N GLN A 611 -15.21 10.91 -28.71
CA GLN A 611 -14.68 9.60 -29.10
C GLN A 611 -13.84 8.96 -28.00
N LEU A 612 -13.02 9.75 -27.31
CA LEU A 612 -12.24 9.30 -26.16
C LEU A 612 -13.13 8.88 -25.00
N LEU A 613 -14.10 9.71 -24.59
CA LEU A 613 -15.02 9.38 -23.49
C LEU A 613 -15.82 8.11 -23.79
N TYR A 614 -16.26 7.93 -25.04
CA TYR A 614 -16.92 6.69 -25.46
C TYR A 614 -15.97 5.48 -25.42
N LYS A 615 -14.74 5.64 -25.93
CA LYS A 615 -13.70 4.59 -25.85
C LYS A 615 -13.47 4.17 -24.39
N TRP A 616 -13.24 5.12 -23.50
CA TRP A 616 -13.03 4.87 -22.07
C TRP A 616 -14.24 4.25 -21.40
N HIS A 617 -15.45 4.73 -21.69
CA HIS A 617 -16.69 4.13 -21.19
C HIS A 617 -16.85 2.65 -21.58
N VAL A 618 -16.44 2.27 -22.79
CA VAL A 618 -16.50 0.87 -23.27
C VAL A 618 -15.38 0.02 -22.68
N GLN A 619 -14.17 0.57 -22.55
CA GLN A 619 -12.99 -0.16 -22.07
C GLN A 619 -12.98 -0.35 -20.56
N ASP A 620 -13.59 0.56 -19.81
CA ASP A 620 -13.74 0.51 -18.36
C ASP A 620 -15.25 0.55 -17.98
N PRO A 621 -15.92 -0.62 -17.98
CA PRO A 621 -17.33 -0.74 -17.64
C PRO A 621 -17.63 -0.27 -16.21
N VAL A 622 -18.91 0.01 -15.94
CA VAL A 622 -19.37 0.48 -14.63
C VAL A 622 -18.90 -0.45 -13.50
N SER A 623 -18.14 0.11 -12.55
CA SER A 623 -17.58 -0.60 -11.40
C SER A 623 -18.53 -0.62 -10.20
N GLN A 624 -18.26 -1.50 -9.22
CA GLN A 624 -19.05 -1.51 -7.98
C GLN A 624 -18.90 -0.20 -7.19
N LYS A 625 -17.69 0.39 -7.19
CA LYS A 625 -17.42 1.70 -6.61
C LYS A 625 -18.38 2.75 -7.15
N GLU A 626 -18.53 2.82 -8.47
CA GLU A 626 -19.42 3.78 -9.11
C GLU A 626 -20.88 3.57 -8.73
N ILE A 627 -21.34 2.31 -8.64
CA ILE A 627 -22.73 2.05 -8.28
C ILE A 627 -23.00 2.42 -6.82
N ASP A 628 -22.12 2.03 -5.88
CA ASP A 628 -22.24 2.37 -4.46
C ASP A 628 -22.20 3.89 -4.25
N ARG A 629 -21.35 4.57 -5.01
CA ARG A 629 -21.24 6.02 -5.03
C ARG A 629 -22.52 6.66 -5.60
N ASN A 630 -23.04 6.18 -6.72
CA ASN A 630 -24.26 6.70 -7.35
C ASN A 630 -25.50 6.52 -6.46
N ASP A 631 -25.59 5.39 -5.75
CA ASP A 631 -26.61 5.15 -4.72
C ASP A 631 -26.50 6.16 -3.58
N SER A 632 -25.28 6.39 -3.07
CA SER A 632 -25.05 7.33 -1.97
C SER A 632 -25.28 8.79 -2.38
N VAL A 633 -24.87 9.17 -3.59
CA VAL A 633 -25.10 10.49 -4.18
C VAL A 633 -26.60 10.75 -4.28
N PHE A 634 -27.40 9.77 -4.72
CA PHE A 634 -28.85 9.91 -4.79
C PHE A 634 -29.49 10.27 -3.43
N VAL A 635 -29.02 9.65 -2.35
CA VAL A 635 -29.54 9.97 -1.00
C VAL A 635 -29.23 11.41 -0.60
N ILE A 636 -28.09 11.94 -1.05
CA ILE A 636 -27.59 13.26 -0.64
C ILE A 636 -28.15 14.37 -1.54
N GLN A 637 -28.08 14.18 -2.86
CA GLN A 637 -28.46 15.19 -3.85
C GLN A 637 -29.81 14.92 -4.52
N GLY A 638 -30.43 13.76 -4.37
CA GLY A 638 -31.73 13.46 -5.00
C GLY A 638 -31.66 13.21 -6.51
N ASN A 639 -30.48 13.20 -7.11
CA ASN A 639 -30.25 12.88 -8.51
C ASN A 639 -29.13 11.84 -8.70
N ARG A 640 -29.07 11.23 -9.89
CA ARG A 640 -28.13 10.16 -10.24
C ARG A 640 -27.39 10.47 -11.52
N ASN A 641 -26.24 9.82 -11.70
CA ASN A 641 -25.64 9.69 -13.01
C ASN A 641 -26.35 8.56 -13.79
N PRO A 642 -27.13 8.89 -14.85
CA PRO A 642 -27.90 7.91 -15.58
C PRO A 642 -27.01 6.93 -16.36
N PHE A 643 -25.78 7.32 -16.68
CA PHE A 643 -24.83 6.48 -17.42
C PHE A 643 -24.13 5.45 -16.53
N ILE A 644 -24.30 5.54 -15.20
CA ILE A 644 -23.92 4.49 -14.25
C ILE A 644 -25.05 3.47 -14.09
N ASP A 645 -26.31 3.94 -14.00
CA ASP A 645 -27.47 3.06 -13.88
C ASP A 645 -27.80 2.34 -15.21
N HIS A 646 -27.62 3.04 -16.34
CA HIS A 646 -27.91 2.61 -17.71
C HIS A 646 -26.73 2.95 -18.65
N PRO A 647 -25.61 2.22 -18.58
CA PRO A 647 -24.44 2.48 -19.41
C PRO A 647 -24.74 2.42 -20.92
N GLU A 648 -25.71 1.60 -21.34
CA GLU A 648 -26.16 1.51 -22.73
C GLU A 648 -26.66 2.84 -23.30
N TRP A 649 -27.10 3.78 -22.46
CA TRP A 649 -27.59 5.08 -22.91
C TRP A 649 -26.51 6.02 -23.40
N VAL A 650 -25.23 5.80 -23.09
CA VAL A 650 -24.15 6.58 -23.72
C VAL A 650 -24.20 6.41 -25.24
N SER A 651 -24.27 5.17 -25.72
CA SER A 651 -24.40 4.93 -27.16
C SER A 651 -25.75 5.42 -27.70
N ALA A 652 -26.84 5.24 -26.95
CA ALA A 652 -28.17 5.66 -27.39
C ALA A 652 -28.28 7.19 -27.54
N VAL A 653 -27.59 7.97 -26.69
CA VAL A 653 -27.57 9.43 -26.76
C VAL A 653 -26.66 9.95 -27.87
N TRP A 654 -25.43 9.44 -28.03
CA TRP A 654 -24.45 10.07 -28.94
C TRP A 654 -24.26 9.39 -30.30
N SER A 655 -24.89 8.25 -30.57
CA SER A 655 -24.77 7.58 -31.89
C SER A 655 -25.21 8.44 -33.07
N CYS A 656 -26.22 9.31 -32.92
CA CYS A 656 -26.66 10.22 -33.98
C CYS A 656 -25.64 11.32 -34.35
N THR A 657 -24.55 11.49 -33.58
CA THR A 657 -23.46 12.40 -33.98
C THR A 657 -22.64 11.84 -35.15
N GLY A 658 -22.71 10.53 -35.40
CA GLY A 658 -21.87 9.84 -36.38
C GLY A 658 -20.41 9.64 -35.95
N LEU A 659 -20.04 10.09 -34.74
CA LEU A 659 -18.67 10.08 -34.25
C LEU A 659 -18.30 8.80 -33.50
N LEU A 660 -19.31 8.13 -32.92
CA LEU A 660 -19.09 6.86 -32.24
C LEU A 660 -18.72 5.83 -33.30
N THR A 661 -17.52 5.26 -33.21
CA THR A 661 -17.05 4.27 -34.17
C THR A 661 -18.04 3.11 -34.24
N THR A 662 -18.69 2.96 -35.38
CA THR A 662 -19.64 1.89 -35.67
C THR A 662 -18.89 0.56 -35.80
N THR A 663 -18.71 -0.14 -34.69
CA THR A 663 -19.23 -1.50 -34.71
C THR A 663 -20.73 -1.37 -34.48
N PRO A 664 -21.59 -1.61 -35.49
CA PRO A 664 -23.01 -1.69 -35.23
C PRO A 664 -23.20 -2.75 -34.15
N VAL A 665 -23.78 -2.34 -33.02
CA VAL A 665 -24.38 -3.27 -32.08
C VAL A 665 -25.63 -3.82 -32.77
N THR A 666 -25.43 -4.72 -33.74
CA THR A 666 -26.47 -5.64 -34.17
C THR A 666 -26.81 -6.47 -32.94
N SER A 667 -27.89 -6.11 -32.26
CA SER A 667 -28.36 -6.67 -30.99
C SER A 667 -27.34 -6.60 -29.85
N ILE A 668 -27.69 -5.87 -28.80
CA ILE A 668 -27.03 -5.97 -27.50
C ILE A 668 -27.22 -7.40 -27.01
N THR A 669 -26.27 -8.27 -27.27
CA THR A 669 -25.93 -9.33 -26.33
C THR A 669 -24.63 -8.91 -25.68
N ASN A 670 -24.77 -8.28 -24.51
CA ASN A 670 -23.75 -7.97 -23.51
C ASN A 670 -22.42 -8.70 -23.75
N ASN A 671 -21.48 -8.03 -24.42
CA ASN A 671 -20.08 -8.46 -24.39
C ASN A 671 -19.42 -7.84 -23.15
N ALA A 672 -19.80 -8.39 -21.98
CA ALA A 672 -18.87 -8.48 -20.87
C ALA A 672 -17.61 -9.24 -21.36
N SER A 673 -16.48 -9.17 -20.66
CA SER A 673 -15.34 -10.02 -20.98
C SER A 673 -15.77 -11.51 -21.07
N ASP A 674 -15.34 -12.24 -22.10
CA ASP A 674 -15.53 -13.70 -22.23
C ASP A 674 -14.60 -14.45 -21.26
N GLY A 675 -14.72 -14.11 -19.98
CA GLY A 675 -14.02 -14.79 -18.90
C GLY A 675 -14.62 -16.18 -18.70
N PHE A 676 -13.74 -17.11 -18.33
CA PHE A 676 -14.15 -18.43 -17.92
C PHE A 676 -13.32 -18.91 -16.73
N ARG A 677 -13.96 -19.74 -15.92
CA ARG A 677 -13.40 -20.36 -14.73
C ARG A 677 -13.33 -21.85 -14.96
N LEU A 678 -12.24 -22.45 -14.49
CA LEU A 678 -12.06 -23.90 -14.52
C LEU A 678 -11.87 -24.35 -13.09
N TYR A 679 -12.79 -25.17 -12.58
CA TYR A 679 -12.78 -25.63 -11.20
C TYR A 679 -13.16 -27.11 -11.09
N PRO A 680 -12.47 -27.89 -10.23
CA PRO A 680 -11.31 -27.46 -9.45
C PRO A 680 -10.07 -27.23 -10.35
N ASN A 681 -9.19 -26.32 -9.95
CA ASN A 681 -7.84 -26.14 -10.50
C ASN A 681 -6.90 -25.87 -9.31
N PRO A 682 -6.00 -26.78 -8.93
CA PRO A 682 -5.64 -28.02 -9.63
C PRO A 682 -6.78 -29.06 -9.71
N VAL A 683 -6.84 -29.80 -10.83
CA VAL A 683 -7.79 -30.89 -11.06
C VAL A 683 -7.26 -32.15 -10.38
N THR A 684 -7.92 -32.57 -9.31
CA THR A 684 -7.56 -33.77 -8.53
C THR A 684 -8.50 -34.96 -8.77
N GLN A 685 -9.50 -34.78 -9.63
CA GLN A 685 -10.54 -35.77 -9.97
C GLN A 685 -10.50 -36.10 -11.47
N SER A 686 -11.30 -37.07 -11.91
CA SER A 686 -11.41 -37.49 -13.31
C SER A 686 -12.09 -36.47 -14.24
N THR A 687 -12.60 -35.36 -13.68
CA THR A 687 -13.26 -34.28 -14.42
C THR A 687 -12.94 -32.90 -13.82
N THR A 688 -13.02 -31.87 -14.65
CA THR A 688 -13.05 -30.46 -14.23
C THR A 688 -14.20 -29.72 -14.89
N THR A 689 -14.73 -28.69 -14.24
CA THR A 689 -15.84 -27.90 -14.74
C THR A 689 -15.32 -26.60 -15.34
N LEU A 690 -15.61 -26.40 -16.62
CA LEU A 690 -15.49 -25.12 -17.29
C LEU A 690 -16.81 -24.37 -17.14
N GLN A 691 -16.76 -23.23 -16.45
CA GLN A 691 -17.86 -22.29 -16.35
C GLN A 691 -17.52 -21.02 -17.11
N LEU A 692 -18.35 -20.67 -18.08
CA LEU A 692 -18.28 -19.42 -18.81
C LEU A 692 -19.04 -18.35 -18.03
N ASP A 693 -18.56 -17.12 -18.03
CA ASP A 693 -19.27 -16.00 -17.44
C ASP A 693 -20.60 -15.73 -18.18
N ARG A 694 -20.73 -16.15 -19.45
CA ARG A 694 -22.00 -16.24 -20.21
C ARG A 694 -21.96 -17.31 -21.32
N ALA A 695 -23.12 -17.70 -21.84
CA ALA A 695 -23.21 -18.67 -22.93
C ALA A 695 -22.85 -18.03 -24.28
N PHE A 696 -22.18 -18.79 -25.15
CA PHE A 696 -21.96 -18.38 -26.53
C PHE A 696 -23.22 -18.56 -27.38
N THR A 697 -23.43 -17.65 -28.35
CA THR A 697 -24.58 -17.67 -29.28
C THR A 697 -24.37 -18.56 -30.50
N SER A 698 -23.16 -19.10 -30.69
CA SER A 698 -22.84 -20.07 -31.74
C SER A 698 -21.96 -21.19 -31.18
N ASN A 699 -21.88 -22.31 -31.90
CA ASN A 699 -21.02 -23.42 -31.49
C ASN A 699 -19.56 -22.96 -31.46
N SER A 700 -18.89 -23.22 -30.35
CA SER A 700 -17.49 -22.89 -30.11
C SER A 700 -16.65 -24.17 -29.99
N THR A 701 -15.33 -24.02 -29.99
CA THR A 701 -14.39 -25.14 -29.85
C THR A 701 -13.56 -24.97 -28.59
N ILE A 702 -13.46 -26.01 -27.76
CA ILE A 702 -12.59 -26.08 -26.59
C ILE A 702 -11.41 -26.99 -26.94
N GLN A 703 -10.19 -26.47 -26.91
CA GLN A 703 -8.95 -27.23 -27.03
C GLN A 703 -8.19 -27.25 -25.71
N VAL A 704 -7.70 -28.41 -25.32
CA VAL A 704 -6.69 -28.56 -24.27
C VAL A 704 -5.38 -28.92 -24.95
N THR A 705 -4.32 -28.15 -24.70
CA THR A 705 -2.97 -28.40 -25.21
C THR A 705 -1.98 -28.57 -24.07
N ASP A 706 -0.91 -29.33 -24.29
CA ASP A 706 0.27 -29.24 -23.43
C ASP A 706 1.05 -27.93 -23.67
N LEU A 707 2.11 -27.70 -22.89
CA LEU A 707 2.93 -26.48 -23.00
C LEU A 707 3.74 -26.40 -24.31
N THR A 708 3.81 -27.48 -25.09
CA THR A 708 4.44 -27.49 -26.42
C THR A 708 3.44 -27.18 -27.55
N GLY A 709 2.15 -26.99 -27.21
CA GLY A 709 1.07 -26.74 -28.15
C GLY A 709 0.45 -28.01 -28.75
N ARG A 710 0.84 -29.20 -28.28
CA ARG A 710 0.23 -30.46 -28.75
C ARG A 710 -1.20 -30.57 -28.23
N ILE A 711 -2.16 -30.80 -29.10
CA ILE A 711 -3.58 -30.96 -28.73
C ILE A 711 -3.79 -32.30 -28.00
N ILE A 712 -4.34 -32.21 -26.80
CA ILE A 712 -4.65 -33.34 -25.90
C ILE A 712 -6.14 -33.66 -25.94
N SER A 713 -7.00 -32.65 -26.04
CA SER A 713 -8.45 -32.81 -26.17
C SER A 713 -9.03 -31.69 -27.01
N ASN A 714 -10.09 -31.98 -27.78
CA ASN A 714 -10.79 -31.04 -28.64
C ASN A 714 -12.28 -31.35 -28.63
N ILE A 715 -13.10 -30.45 -28.07
CA ILE A 715 -14.53 -30.68 -27.80
C ILE A 715 -15.34 -29.52 -28.36
N VAL A 716 -16.50 -29.82 -28.96
CA VAL A 716 -17.46 -28.80 -29.39
C VAL A 716 -18.25 -28.33 -28.17
N LEU A 717 -18.32 -27.01 -28.00
CA LEU A 717 -19.17 -26.33 -27.04
C LEU A 717 -20.44 -25.85 -27.77
N PRO A 718 -21.61 -26.49 -27.55
CA PRO A 718 -22.84 -26.07 -28.19
C PRO A 718 -23.26 -24.66 -27.76
N ALA A 719 -23.90 -23.92 -28.66
CA ALA A 719 -24.51 -22.63 -28.34
C ALA A 719 -25.46 -22.74 -27.13
N GLY A 720 -25.50 -21.71 -26.28
CA GLY A 720 -26.40 -21.64 -25.12
C GLY A 720 -25.92 -22.35 -23.85
N LYS A 721 -24.76 -23.02 -23.87
CA LYS A 721 -24.19 -23.68 -22.68
C LYS A 721 -23.23 -22.74 -21.92
N THR A 722 -23.43 -22.61 -20.61
CA THR A 722 -22.55 -21.87 -19.68
C THR A 722 -21.64 -22.78 -18.84
N ILE A 723 -22.00 -24.05 -18.71
CA ILE A 723 -21.27 -25.02 -17.90
C ILE A 723 -20.97 -26.24 -18.77
N VAL A 724 -19.71 -26.66 -18.77
CA VAL A 724 -19.21 -27.80 -19.53
C VAL A 724 -18.31 -28.62 -18.61
N THR A 725 -18.58 -29.92 -18.51
CA THR A 725 -17.67 -30.84 -17.83
C THR A 725 -16.62 -31.32 -18.82
N LEU A 726 -15.36 -31.20 -18.45
CA LEU A 726 -14.22 -31.69 -19.21
C LEU A 726 -13.68 -32.94 -18.52
N GLU A 727 -13.60 -34.04 -19.27
CA GLU A 727 -12.97 -35.26 -18.79
C GLU A 727 -11.46 -35.11 -18.78
N THR A 728 -10.85 -35.37 -17.62
CA THR A 728 -9.40 -35.31 -17.40
C THR A 728 -8.80 -36.68 -17.09
N VAL A 729 -9.61 -37.74 -17.07
CA VAL A 729 -9.21 -39.12 -16.71
C VAL A 729 -8.03 -39.67 -17.52
N ASN A 730 -7.88 -39.23 -18.78
CA ASN A 730 -6.81 -39.67 -19.68
C ASN A 730 -5.70 -38.63 -19.88
N ILE A 731 -5.72 -37.53 -19.10
CA ILE A 731 -4.73 -36.46 -19.17
C ILE A 731 -3.65 -36.73 -18.11
N ARG A 732 -2.37 -36.80 -18.50
CA ARG A 732 -1.26 -37.06 -17.56
C ARG A 732 -1.15 -35.91 -16.56
N LYS A 733 -0.62 -36.18 -15.36
CA LYS A 733 -0.31 -35.13 -14.37
C LYS A 733 0.63 -34.09 -14.98
N GLY A 734 0.31 -32.80 -14.85
CA GLY A 734 1.07 -31.71 -15.47
C GLY A 734 0.25 -30.44 -15.69
N MET A 735 0.89 -29.41 -16.25
CA MET A 735 0.26 -28.13 -16.61
C MET A 735 -0.20 -28.14 -18.07
N TYR A 736 -1.40 -27.63 -18.31
CA TYR A 736 -2.04 -27.59 -19.62
C TYR A 736 -2.63 -26.20 -19.89
N VAL A 737 -2.83 -25.89 -21.17
CA VAL A 737 -3.52 -24.69 -21.62
C VAL A 737 -4.87 -25.09 -22.18
N LEU A 738 -5.95 -24.46 -21.69
CA LEU A 738 -7.27 -24.55 -22.28
C LEU A 738 -7.52 -23.32 -23.14
N LYS A 739 -7.90 -23.52 -24.39
CA LYS A 739 -8.23 -22.50 -25.39
C LYS A 739 -9.67 -22.69 -25.87
N ILE A 740 -10.48 -21.65 -25.77
CA ILE A 740 -11.83 -21.60 -26.34
C ILE A 740 -11.78 -20.70 -27.57
N THR A 741 -12.24 -21.22 -28.71
CA THR A 741 -12.34 -20.48 -29.97
C THR A 741 -13.80 -20.36 -30.38
N ASN A 742 -14.30 -19.13 -30.42
CA ASN A 742 -15.60 -18.74 -30.98
C ASN A 742 -15.35 -17.92 -32.26
N LYS A 743 -16.35 -17.76 -33.14
CA LYS A 743 -16.27 -16.99 -34.39
C LYS A 743 -15.59 -15.62 -34.24
N ASN A 744 -15.76 -14.96 -33.10
CA ASN A 744 -15.30 -13.58 -32.86
C ASN A 744 -14.34 -13.44 -31.66
N SER A 745 -14.02 -14.51 -30.93
CA SER A 745 -13.17 -14.43 -29.73
C SER A 745 -12.36 -15.69 -29.48
N ILE A 746 -11.16 -15.50 -28.91
CA ILE A 746 -10.29 -16.57 -28.41
C ILE A 746 -9.99 -16.26 -26.94
N SER A 747 -10.32 -17.20 -26.05
CA SER A 747 -10.01 -17.10 -24.62
C SER A 747 -9.09 -18.25 -24.21
N THR A 748 -8.04 -17.97 -23.44
CA THR A 748 -7.06 -18.98 -23.00
C THR A 748 -6.82 -18.95 -21.49
N LYS A 749 -6.63 -20.12 -20.86
CA LYS A 749 -6.30 -20.23 -19.44
C LYS A 749 -5.46 -21.47 -19.15
N THR A 750 -4.49 -21.35 -18.25
CA THR A 750 -3.69 -22.49 -17.77
C THR A 750 -4.39 -23.22 -16.62
N PHE A 751 -4.27 -24.54 -16.59
CA PHE A 751 -4.72 -25.36 -15.46
C PHE A 751 -3.78 -26.53 -15.21
N VAL A 752 -3.82 -27.07 -13.99
CA VAL A 752 -2.95 -28.16 -13.54
C VAL A 752 -3.78 -29.41 -13.30
N VAL A 753 -3.35 -30.55 -13.83
CA VAL A 753 -3.89 -31.89 -13.51
C VAL A 753 -2.92 -32.57 -12.54
N GLN A 754 -3.41 -33.02 -11.39
CA GLN A 754 -2.59 -33.56 -10.28
C GLN A 754 -2.73 -35.06 -10.06
#